data_AF-E1QHL1-F1
#
_entry.id   AF-E1QHL1-F1
#
_cell.length_a   1.000
_cell.length_b   1.000
_cell.length_c   1.000
_cell.angle_alpha   90.00
_cell.angle_beta   90.00
_cell.angle_gamma   90.00
#
_symmetry.space_group_name_H-M   'P 1'
#
loop_
_entity.id
_entity.type
_entity.pdbx_description
1 polymer ?
#
loop_
_entity_poly.entity_id
_entity_poly.type
_entity_poly.pdbx_seq_one_letter_code
_entity_poly.pdbx_strand_id
1 'polypeptide(L)'
;MPTFVLSVNDLEAAMIHALARGADNHGQALGHVVDLKTPWGRSDAASLDAETFAGLGDTVFLVEINSPQMQERIRNSGREVVVIDHHLYQSKDAGPLDLRTGLSSLEQVINYTRRQPSQRVAALPAYLDISSPGGRKLSFAELTRLISANDRGHIPLLAAEAMKILGLDPRGYAPPKIKHQSSLWDVAELDLAKIGAGWEQRPATWGQDEQKPADWQAMEELVRDIRLRESALGLWLVEGKDIEELALPEVFQRQYRLTADLMDQAINYIACAQGKQKLRLLATGRDEAADPALYLIQAPIRYRKVLLDALYFWRAEQGHSLSERLAALIVFHEDDHEDKPRLLEFYGDDAEGGAVEQWFKPETRSAWGSTRLDFWAGGGSGCFFGAEDRLGAEAEALNALANHILDTVLTGNRPVRKWRTSFLQPLRFCDEELKNKVLDGLRQAASQPQSGLFPVVIGPEERHYFLPHVEPTLAPGFAGQRTEIPELIEMARRGLSIASVERFFEGLCLQLTLPNHPKPHLLPIASVRLHFFYHSVMALEWVIGDAATAEEDQTVGQRDEASENISNEPAEYPPGQPYWRGLLADDGPDALSLAQVLDINAKLRQCYSTYSSDGARGGQTMIRLVERGRILGALLHGGVVNEHRITAWFRALLEKALGLDNDAHAESWLNEKLELLSDDRTRVVSSVIPAGAYPQTPWGRERFEEILARLNTVDPYGQGHFYEPRVAMEELGRGLYERFRANGSLFACTPHSLVFLGFGWFPTDIIHKRHMATMYRRMFLVAMFYQSILHALALSLNEAGRGNGVGPIREHEFKDLRARIIYFTNHLWFRRLSSQVQGVELFDLLSARAGLDQQYQEIADEIERAESFHTAVARQRDESFHRAVAFWGAPLVLFVAMLAIPADGYFDLWGWLARLGQNHVAPWMCVSGDLRWLTLLLGLFFAAALALLPGWLLYLAINKWRGRRKKRRK
;
A
#
# COMPACT_ATOMS: atom_id res chain seq x y z
N MET A 1 0.38 -50.70 -30.19
CA MET A 1 -0.25 -49.37 -30.42
C MET A 1 -0.73 -48.85 -29.09
N PRO A 2 -0.66 -47.53 -28.83
CA PRO A 2 -1.19 -46.98 -27.60
C PRO A 2 -2.71 -47.15 -27.52
N THR A 3 -3.25 -47.13 -26.31
CA THR A 3 -4.70 -47.12 -26.06
C THR A 3 -5.11 -45.82 -25.39
N PHE A 4 -6.08 -45.12 -25.95
CA PHE A 4 -6.71 -43.95 -25.36
C PHE A 4 -7.97 -44.40 -24.62
N VAL A 5 -8.00 -44.24 -23.32
CA VAL A 5 -9.18 -44.43 -22.48
C VAL A 5 -9.71 -43.04 -22.16
N LEU A 6 -10.95 -42.78 -22.53
CA LEU A 6 -11.61 -41.49 -22.37
C LEU A 6 -13.11 -41.72 -22.27
N SER A 7 -13.87 -40.72 -21.82
CA SER A 7 -15.31 -40.69 -22.05
C SER A 7 -15.59 -39.63 -23.09
N VAL A 8 -16.26 -39.96 -24.20
CA VAL A 8 -16.66 -38.93 -25.16
C VAL A 8 -17.84 -38.18 -24.56
N ASN A 9 -17.55 -37.18 -23.72
CA ASN A 9 -18.51 -36.39 -22.95
C ASN A 9 -18.63 -34.94 -23.47
N ASP A 10 -17.58 -34.42 -24.10
CA ASP A 10 -17.54 -33.10 -24.72
C ASP A 10 -16.86 -33.12 -26.12
N LEU A 11 -16.70 -31.92 -26.68
CA LEU A 11 -16.09 -31.71 -28.00
C LEU A 11 -14.59 -32.03 -28.01
N GLU A 12 -13.90 -31.82 -26.89
CA GLU A 12 -12.47 -32.09 -26.78
C GLU A 12 -12.21 -33.59 -26.79
N ALA A 13 -12.88 -34.34 -25.92
CA ALA A 13 -12.85 -35.78 -25.88
C ALA A 13 -13.30 -36.40 -27.22
N ALA A 14 -14.29 -35.82 -27.90
CA ALA A 14 -14.70 -36.23 -29.25
C ALA A 14 -13.60 -36.01 -30.29
N MET A 15 -12.88 -34.88 -30.23
CA MET A 15 -11.76 -34.58 -31.12
C MET A 15 -10.56 -35.50 -30.84
N ILE A 16 -10.25 -35.77 -29.57
CA ILE A 16 -9.22 -36.73 -29.17
C ILE A 16 -9.58 -38.13 -29.66
N HIS A 17 -10.85 -38.54 -29.49
CA HIS A 17 -11.35 -39.80 -30.02
C HIS A 17 -11.21 -39.89 -31.55
N ALA A 18 -11.59 -38.84 -32.28
CA ALA A 18 -11.45 -38.77 -33.73
C ALA A 18 -9.99 -38.78 -34.17
N LEU A 19 -9.12 -38.05 -33.49
CA LEU A 19 -7.68 -38.01 -33.73
C LEU A 19 -7.05 -39.38 -33.50
N ALA A 20 -7.38 -40.04 -32.39
CA ALA A 20 -6.85 -41.36 -32.04
C ALA A 20 -7.27 -42.46 -33.04
N ARG A 21 -8.51 -42.42 -33.54
CA ARG A 21 -9.01 -43.36 -34.56
C ARG A 21 -8.63 -42.97 -35.99
N GLY A 22 -8.34 -41.70 -36.23
CA GLY A 22 -8.03 -41.16 -37.55
C GLY A 22 -6.76 -41.76 -38.13
N ALA A 23 -6.87 -42.35 -39.31
CA ALA A 23 -5.72 -42.71 -40.12
C ALA A 23 -4.90 -41.46 -40.45
N ASP A 24 -3.57 -41.50 -40.25
CA ASP A 24 -2.69 -40.51 -40.86
C ASP A 24 -2.73 -40.58 -42.39
N ASN A 25 -1.96 -39.70 -43.02
CA ASN A 25 -1.61 -39.75 -44.43
C ASN A 25 -1.04 -41.12 -44.90
N HIS A 26 -0.73 -42.05 -43.99
CA HIS A 26 -0.25 -43.41 -44.27
C HIS A 26 -1.30 -44.50 -43.98
N GLY A 27 -2.54 -44.14 -43.61
CA GLY A 27 -3.59 -45.12 -43.32
C GLY A 27 -3.55 -45.69 -41.90
N GLN A 28 -2.65 -45.23 -41.01
CA GLN A 28 -2.47 -45.80 -39.68
C GLN A 28 -3.15 -44.95 -38.59
N ALA A 29 -4.04 -45.60 -37.84
CA ALA A 29 -4.64 -45.05 -36.63
C ALA A 29 -3.56 -44.74 -35.58
N LEU A 30 -3.78 -43.68 -34.81
CA LEU A 30 -2.88 -43.28 -33.72
C LEU A 30 -2.87 -44.29 -32.58
N GLY A 31 -4.02 -44.90 -32.30
CA GLY A 31 -4.15 -45.92 -31.27
C GLY A 31 -5.53 -46.55 -31.22
N HIS A 32 -5.68 -47.50 -30.31
CA HIS A 32 -6.98 -48.05 -29.94
C HIS A 32 -7.72 -47.05 -29.03
N VAL A 33 -9.05 -46.91 -29.16
CA VAL A 33 -9.83 -46.01 -28.28
C VAL A 33 -10.87 -46.81 -27.51
N VAL A 34 -10.82 -46.70 -26.19
CA VAL A 34 -11.80 -47.22 -25.23
C VAL A 34 -12.64 -46.03 -24.75
N ASP A 35 -13.88 -45.95 -25.23
CA ASP A 35 -14.87 -44.97 -24.78
C ASP A 35 -15.65 -45.55 -23.60
N LEU A 36 -15.47 -44.96 -22.41
CA LEU A 36 -16.10 -45.39 -21.17
C LEU A 36 -17.62 -45.14 -21.15
N LYS A 37 -18.13 -44.28 -22.04
CA LYS A 37 -19.55 -43.88 -22.10
C LYS A 37 -20.10 -43.37 -20.76
N THR A 38 -19.25 -42.77 -19.93
CA THR A 38 -19.65 -42.21 -18.63
C THR A 38 -20.05 -40.73 -18.73
N PRO A 39 -21.05 -40.28 -17.95
CA PRO A 39 -21.35 -38.85 -17.82
C PRO A 39 -20.14 -38.06 -17.30
N TRP A 40 -20.13 -36.76 -17.60
CA TRP A 40 -19.14 -35.81 -17.06
C TRP A 40 -19.10 -35.86 -15.52
N GLY A 41 -17.90 -35.78 -14.94
CA GLY A 41 -17.69 -35.81 -13.47
C GLY A 41 -17.93 -37.15 -12.75
N ARG A 42 -18.18 -38.26 -13.47
CA ARG A 42 -18.38 -39.60 -12.88
C ARG A 42 -17.30 -40.64 -13.28
N SER A 43 -16.07 -40.20 -13.55
CA SER A 43 -14.97 -41.08 -13.96
C SER A 43 -14.59 -42.13 -12.91
N ASP A 44 -14.88 -41.86 -11.63
CA ASP A 44 -14.64 -42.77 -10.50
C ASP A 44 -15.42 -44.10 -10.60
N ALA A 45 -16.55 -44.11 -11.33
CA ALA A 45 -17.48 -45.23 -11.37
C ALA A 45 -17.22 -46.24 -12.51
N ALA A 46 -16.33 -45.93 -13.46
CA ALA A 46 -16.09 -46.77 -14.63
C ALA A 46 -14.97 -47.78 -14.37
N SER A 47 -15.29 -48.97 -13.84
CA SER A 47 -14.32 -50.07 -13.90
C SER A 47 -14.24 -50.59 -15.34
N LEU A 48 -13.05 -50.62 -15.94
CA LEU A 48 -12.82 -51.39 -17.16
C LEU A 48 -13.14 -52.86 -16.87
N ASP A 49 -14.02 -53.44 -17.69
CA ASP A 49 -14.29 -54.87 -17.66
C ASP A 49 -13.02 -55.67 -17.99
N ALA A 50 -13.01 -56.95 -17.63
CA ALA A 50 -11.81 -57.77 -17.75
C ALA A 50 -11.33 -57.93 -19.20
N GLU A 51 -12.24 -57.94 -20.18
CA GLU A 51 -11.93 -58.10 -21.59
C GLU A 51 -11.32 -56.83 -22.16
N THR A 52 -11.95 -55.68 -21.93
CA THR A 52 -11.43 -54.36 -22.31
C THR A 52 -10.08 -54.10 -21.65
N PHE A 53 -9.90 -54.48 -20.39
CA PHE A 53 -8.64 -54.35 -19.67
C PHE A 53 -7.53 -55.24 -20.25
N ALA A 54 -7.85 -56.48 -20.64
CA ALA A 54 -6.90 -57.38 -21.29
C ALA A 54 -6.46 -56.85 -22.67
N GLY A 55 -7.34 -56.16 -23.39
CA GLY A 55 -7.09 -55.57 -24.70
C GLY A 55 -6.31 -54.25 -24.71
N LEU A 56 -5.93 -53.69 -23.56
CA LEU A 56 -5.14 -52.46 -23.50
C LEU A 56 -3.72 -52.68 -24.07
N GLY A 57 -3.24 -51.71 -24.84
CA GLY A 57 -1.87 -51.68 -25.38
C GLY A 57 -0.79 -51.37 -24.34
N ASP A 58 0.47 -51.39 -24.78
CA ASP A 58 1.64 -51.22 -23.90
C ASP A 58 1.72 -49.82 -23.25
N THR A 59 1.19 -48.80 -23.93
CA THR A 59 1.04 -47.43 -23.41
C THR A 59 -0.44 -47.06 -23.39
N VAL A 60 -0.93 -46.59 -22.26
CA VAL A 60 -2.33 -46.23 -22.04
C VAL A 60 -2.44 -44.75 -21.68
N PHE A 61 -3.13 -43.97 -22.51
CA PHE A 61 -3.51 -42.58 -22.25
C PHE A 61 -4.84 -42.57 -21.51
N LEU A 62 -4.85 -42.06 -20.28
CA LEU A 62 -6.06 -41.75 -19.54
C LEU A 62 -6.37 -40.27 -19.73
N VAL A 63 -7.36 -39.96 -20.56
CA VAL A 63 -7.73 -38.58 -20.90
C VAL A 63 -8.91 -38.18 -20.03
N GLU A 64 -8.70 -37.21 -19.14
CA GLU A 64 -9.68 -36.67 -18.18
C GLU A 64 -10.28 -37.74 -17.25
N ILE A 65 -9.50 -38.79 -17.00
CA ILE A 65 -9.85 -39.86 -16.07
C ILE A 65 -8.94 -39.77 -14.86
N ASN A 66 -9.44 -39.11 -13.83
CA ASN A 66 -8.81 -39.09 -12.53
C ASN A 66 -9.19 -40.32 -11.67
N SER A 67 -8.65 -41.49 -12.03
CA SER A 67 -8.79 -42.71 -11.20
C SER A 67 -7.42 -43.27 -10.82
N PRO A 68 -6.87 -42.93 -9.63
CA PRO A 68 -5.61 -43.49 -9.15
C PRO A 68 -5.61 -45.02 -9.12
N GLN A 69 -6.74 -45.62 -8.76
CA GLN A 69 -6.93 -47.07 -8.74
C GLN A 69 -6.83 -47.68 -10.14
N MET A 70 -7.44 -47.04 -11.15
CA MET A 70 -7.31 -47.48 -12.54
C MET A 70 -5.86 -47.33 -13.03
N GLN A 71 -5.21 -46.20 -12.73
CA GLN A 71 -3.81 -45.99 -13.08
C GLN A 71 -2.91 -47.08 -12.49
N GLU A 72 -3.04 -47.36 -11.19
CA GLU A 72 -2.25 -48.37 -10.50
C GLU A 72 -2.55 -49.77 -11.03
N ARG A 73 -3.82 -50.11 -11.26
CA ARG A 73 -4.23 -51.39 -11.86
C ARG A 73 -3.59 -51.58 -13.24
N ILE A 74 -3.58 -50.57 -14.10
CA ILE A 74 -2.95 -50.63 -15.43
C ILE A 74 -1.42 -50.75 -15.30
N ARG A 75 -0.77 -49.95 -14.44
CA ARG A 75 0.68 -50.05 -14.21
C ARG A 75 1.10 -51.43 -13.70
N ASN A 76 0.34 -52.02 -12.77
CA ASN A 76 0.58 -53.36 -12.24
C ASN A 76 0.46 -54.47 -13.27
N SER A 77 -0.17 -54.20 -14.42
CA SER A 77 -0.20 -55.13 -15.56
C SER A 77 1.02 -55.02 -16.48
N GLY A 78 2.03 -54.21 -16.13
CA GLY A 78 3.25 -54.01 -16.90
C GLY A 78 3.14 -52.97 -18.02
N ARG A 79 2.07 -52.15 -18.03
CA ARG A 79 1.79 -51.13 -19.04
C ARG A 79 2.21 -49.73 -18.56
N GLU A 80 2.66 -48.90 -19.49
CA GLU A 80 2.89 -47.48 -19.26
C GLU A 80 1.55 -46.72 -19.19
N VAL A 81 1.41 -45.80 -18.24
CA VAL A 81 0.22 -44.97 -18.10
C VAL A 81 0.60 -43.50 -18.21
N VAL A 82 0.00 -42.83 -19.18
CA VAL A 82 0.10 -41.38 -19.39
C VAL A 82 -1.24 -40.75 -19.01
N VAL A 83 -1.24 -39.87 -18.02
CA VAL A 83 -2.44 -39.14 -17.62
C VAL A 83 -2.44 -37.82 -18.38
N ILE A 84 -3.52 -37.58 -19.12
CA ILE A 84 -3.77 -36.33 -19.83
C ILE A 84 -4.95 -35.68 -19.15
N ASP A 85 -4.70 -34.57 -18.51
CA ASP A 85 -5.72 -33.83 -17.79
C ASP A 85 -5.26 -32.38 -17.67
N HIS A 86 -6.21 -31.47 -17.55
CA HIS A 86 -5.94 -30.04 -17.34
C HIS A 86 -6.71 -29.49 -16.13
N HIS A 87 -7.39 -30.37 -15.38
CA HIS A 87 -8.16 -30.03 -14.19
C HIS A 87 -7.41 -30.31 -12.88
N LEU A 88 -7.95 -29.80 -11.77
CA LEU A 88 -7.55 -30.13 -10.41
C LEU A 88 -8.64 -30.98 -9.76
N TYR A 89 -8.27 -32.10 -9.15
CA TYR A 89 -9.25 -32.99 -8.51
C TYR A 89 -9.00 -33.21 -7.04
N GLN A 90 -10.05 -33.57 -6.33
CA GLN A 90 -9.97 -34.10 -4.97
C GLN A 90 -10.27 -35.59 -4.97
N SER A 91 -9.28 -36.38 -4.57
CA SER A 91 -9.52 -37.75 -4.13
C SER A 91 -10.16 -37.73 -2.74
N LYS A 92 -11.20 -38.53 -2.52
CA LYS A 92 -11.82 -38.71 -1.19
C LYS A 92 -10.79 -39.06 -0.09
N ASP A 93 -9.71 -39.73 -0.47
CA ASP A 93 -8.76 -40.34 0.48
C ASP A 93 -7.29 -39.86 0.33
N ALA A 94 -6.93 -39.15 -0.76
CA ALA A 94 -5.51 -38.90 -1.11
C ALA A 94 -5.09 -37.43 -1.22
N GLY A 95 -5.96 -36.48 -0.86
CA GLY A 95 -5.67 -35.04 -0.99
C GLY A 95 -5.86 -34.50 -2.42
N PRO A 96 -5.45 -33.24 -2.68
CA PRO A 96 -5.55 -32.63 -4.00
C PRO A 96 -4.59 -33.32 -4.98
N LEU A 97 -5.12 -33.77 -6.11
CA LEU A 97 -4.33 -34.23 -7.24
C LEU A 97 -4.27 -33.09 -8.27
N ASP A 98 -3.12 -32.43 -8.36
CA ASP A 98 -2.85 -31.39 -9.35
C ASP A 98 -2.29 -32.03 -10.62
N LEU A 99 -3.14 -32.14 -11.64
CA LEU A 99 -2.75 -32.60 -12.98
C LEU A 99 -2.73 -31.45 -13.99
N ARG A 100 -2.89 -30.20 -13.53
CA ARG A 100 -3.07 -29.06 -14.43
C ARG A 100 -1.86 -28.87 -15.33
N THR A 101 -2.13 -28.67 -16.61
CA THR A 101 -1.14 -28.15 -17.55
C THR A 101 -1.70 -26.89 -18.22
N GLY A 102 -0.82 -26.02 -18.73
CA GLY A 102 -1.26 -24.86 -19.53
C GLY A 102 -1.85 -25.24 -20.89
N LEU A 103 -1.88 -26.52 -21.22
CA LEU A 103 -2.36 -27.08 -22.47
C LEU A 103 -3.69 -27.80 -22.25
N SER A 104 -4.60 -27.66 -23.20
CA SER A 104 -5.85 -28.43 -23.24
C SER A 104 -5.55 -29.93 -23.35
N SER A 105 -6.49 -30.83 -23.01
CA SER A 105 -6.23 -32.27 -23.12
C SER A 105 -5.89 -32.67 -24.56
N LEU A 106 -6.50 -32.01 -25.55
CA LEU A 106 -6.23 -32.19 -26.98
C LEU A 106 -4.82 -31.75 -27.36
N GLU A 107 -4.36 -30.60 -26.88
CA GLU A 107 -2.99 -30.13 -27.13
C GLU A 107 -1.95 -31.05 -26.49
N GLN A 108 -2.24 -31.57 -25.29
CA GLN A 108 -1.39 -32.56 -24.64
C GLN A 108 -1.30 -33.85 -25.47
N VAL A 109 -2.43 -34.36 -25.97
CA VAL A 109 -2.46 -35.53 -26.88
C VAL A 109 -1.64 -35.26 -28.14
N ILE A 110 -1.82 -34.11 -28.78
CA ILE A 110 -1.10 -33.70 -29.99
C ILE A 110 0.41 -33.64 -29.73
N ASN A 111 0.83 -33.02 -28.62
CA ASN A 111 2.22 -32.90 -28.25
C ASN A 111 2.86 -34.25 -27.93
N TYR A 112 2.16 -35.10 -27.18
CA TYR A 112 2.68 -36.41 -26.78
C TYR A 112 2.83 -37.35 -27.97
N THR A 113 1.85 -37.33 -28.89
CA THR A 113 1.88 -38.13 -30.11
C THR A 113 2.82 -37.55 -31.19
N ARG A 114 3.36 -36.34 -30.97
CA ARG A 114 4.21 -35.58 -31.90
C ARG A 114 3.60 -35.40 -33.30
N ARG A 115 2.28 -35.47 -33.43
CA ARG A 115 1.60 -35.23 -34.71
C ARG A 115 1.33 -33.75 -34.86
N GLN A 116 1.73 -33.17 -35.99
CA GLN A 116 1.40 -31.78 -36.26
C GLN A 116 -0.05 -31.65 -36.74
N PRO A 117 -0.82 -30.65 -36.27
CA PRO A 117 -2.20 -30.38 -36.72
C PRO A 117 -2.34 -30.09 -38.22
N SER A 118 -1.24 -29.89 -38.94
CA SER A 118 -1.22 -29.66 -40.39
C SER A 118 -1.47 -30.93 -41.22
N GLN A 119 -1.44 -32.12 -40.61
CA GLN A 119 -1.70 -33.39 -41.30
C GLN A 119 -3.22 -33.61 -41.44
N ARG A 120 -3.68 -33.82 -42.68
CA ARG A 120 -5.09 -34.10 -42.98
C ARG A 120 -5.52 -35.37 -42.25
N VAL A 121 -6.43 -35.25 -41.29
CA VAL A 121 -7.26 -36.38 -40.86
C VAL A 121 -8.14 -36.74 -42.06
N ALA A 122 -7.98 -37.95 -42.60
CA ALA A 122 -8.50 -38.36 -43.91
C ALA A 122 -10.03 -38.15 -44.08
N ALA A 123 -10.76 -38.15 -42.97
CA ALA A 123 -12.08 -37.53 -42.85
C ALA A 123 -12.30 -37.20 -41.37
N LEU A 124 -12.58 -35.93 -41.07
CA LEU A 124 -13.22 -35.61 -39.79
C LEU A 124 -14.60 -36.28 -39.80
N PRO A 125 -15.05 -36.83 -38.67
CA PRO A 125 -16.44 -37.24 -38.54
C PRO A 125 -17.36 -36.10 -39.02
N ALA A 126 -18.48 -36.43 -39.68
CA ALA A 126 -19.38 -35.42 -40.27
C ALA A 126 -19.78 -34.31 -39.29
N TYR A 127 -19.76 -34.64 -38.00
CA TYR A 127 -20.07 -33.78 -36.90
C TYR A 127 -18.95 -32.80 -36.47
N LEU A 128 -17.70 -33.04 -36.87
CA LEU A 128 -16.56 -32.12 -36.74
C LEU A 128 -16.29 -31.37 -38.06
N ASP A 129 -17.11 -31.60 -39.10
CA ASP A 129 -17.00 -30.98 -40.42
C ASP A 129 -17.58 -29.55 -40.42
N ILE A 130 -17.06 -28.70 -39.52
CA ILE A 130 -17.56 -27.34 -39.30
C ILE A 130 -17.12 -26.46 -40.47
N SER A 131 -18.06 -25.72 -41.04
CA SER A 131 -17.82 -24.70 -42.06
C SER A 131 -17.98 -23.30 -41.46
N SER A 132 -17.07 -22.40 -41.81
CA SER A 132 -17.21 -20.97 -41.57
C SER A 132 -18.50 -20.42 -42.24
N PRO A 133 -18.95 -19.21 -41.87
CA PRO A 133 -20.13 -18.57 -42.47
C PRO A 133 -20.07 -18.45 -44.00
N GLY A 134 -18.87 -18.35 -44.59
CA GLY A 134 -18.67 -18.37 -46.05
C GLY A 134 -18.68 -19.75 -46.70
N GLY A 135 -19.09 -20.81 -45.99
CA GLY A 135 -19.07 -22.20 -46.46
C GLY A 135 -17.68 -22.82 -46.53
N ARG A 136 -16.62 -22.10 -46.12
CA ARG A 136 -15.25 -22.64 -46.06
C ARG A 136 -15.14 -23.59 -44.87
N LYS A 137 -14.84 -24.86 -45.13
CA LYS A 137 -14.51 -25.84 -44.08
C LYS A 137 -13.32 -25.38 -43.25
N LEU A 138 -13.45 -25.48 -41.93
CA LEU A 138 -12.36 -25.21 -41.01
C LEU A 138 -11.30 -26.31 -41.14
N SER A 139 -10.03 -25.93 -41.18
CA SER A 139 -8.93 -26.88 -41.13
C SER A 139 -8.85 -27.53 -39.75
N PHE A 140 -8.25 -28.71 -39.68
CA PHE A 140 -8.02 -29.41 -38.41
C PHE A 140 -7.26 -28.54 -37.40
N ALA A 141 -6.30 -27.76 -37.86
CA ALA A 141 -5.55 -26.82 -37.02
C ALA A 141 -6.41 -25.66 -36.48
N GLU A 142 -7.38 -25.17 -37.25
CA GLU A 142 -8.33 -24.14 -36.81
C GLU A 142 -9.33 -24.71 -35.79
N LEU A 143 -9.87 -25.91 -36.06
CA LEU A 143 -10.71 -26.65 -35.13
C LEU A 143 -9.99 -26.95 -33.82
N THR A 144 -8.74 -27.42 -33.89
CA THR A 144 -7.91 -27.68 -32.70
C THR A 144 -7.78 -26.42 -31.85
N ARG A 145 -7.49 -25.26 -32.46
CA ARG A 145 -7.39 -24.00 -31.72
C ARG A 145 -8.70 -23.58 -31.08
N LEU A 146 -9.83 -23.72 -31.77
CA LEU A 146 -11.16 -23.42 -31.21
C LEU A 146 -11.48 -24.33 -30.03
N ILE A 147 -11.27 -25.64 -30.18
CA ILE A 147 -11.57 -26.62 -29.15
C ILE A 147 -10.66 -26.43 -27.94
N SER A 148 -9.37 -26.20 -28.16
CA SER A 148 -8.42 -25.94 -27.07
C SER A 148 -8.72 -24.61 -26.36
N ALA A 149 -9.20 -23.60 -27.10
CA ALA A 149 -9.61 -22.33 -26.50
C ALA A 149 -10.91 -22.47 -25.70
N ASN A 150 -11.83 -23.32 -26.16
CA ASN A 150 -13.06 -23.67 -25.45
C ASN A 150 -12.77 -24.43 -24.15
N ASP A 151 -11.92 -25.45 -24.25
CA ASP A 151 -11.56 -26.34 -23.16
C ASP A 151 -10.87 -25.62 -22.00
N ARG A 152 -10.06 -24.61 -22.31
CA ARG A 152 -9.49 -23.70 -21.30
C ARG A 152 -10.53 -22.84 -20.57
N GLY A 153 -11.83 -23.02 -20.83
CA GLY A 153 -12.95 -22.34 -20.17
C GLY A 153 -13.02 -20.86 -20.50
N HIS A 154 -12.47 -20.43 -21.64
CA HIS A 154 -12.18 -19.04 -21.90
C HIS A 154 -12.93 -18.53 -23.14
N ILE A 155 -14.22 -18.21 -22.95
CA ILE A 155 -15.09 -17.57 -23.97
C ILE A 155 -14.38 -16.41 -24.70
N PRO A 156 -13.63 -15.53 -24.01
CA PRO A 156 -12.87 -14.47 -24.68
C PRO A 156 -11.81 -14.97 -25.68
N LEU A 157 -11.18 -16.11 -25.40
CA LEU A 157 -10.09 -16.71 -26.20
C LEU A 157 -10.71 -17.50 -27.35
N LEU A 158 -11.81 -18.21 -27.08
CA LEU A 158 -12.63 -18.85 -28.11
C LEU A 158 -13.14 -17.80 -29.11
N ALA A 159 -13.69 -16.68 -28.63
CA ALA A 159 -14.14 -15.58 -29.46
C ALA A 159 -12.99 -14.95 -30.25
N ALA A 160 -11.85 -14.68 -29.62
CA ALA A 160 -10.67 -14.13 -30.30
C ALA A 160 -10.11 -15.07 -31.37
N GLU A 161 -9.99 -16.37 -31.09
CA GLU A 161 -9.53 -17.35 -32.07
C GLU A 161 -10.58 -17.57 -33.18
N ALA A 162 -11.87 -17.57 -32.86
CA ALA A 162 -12.94 -17.61 -33.86
C ALA A 162 -12.86 -16.38 -34.79
N MET A 163 -12.76 -15.17 -34.25
CA MET A 163 -12.60 -13.95 -35.05
C MET A 163 -11.37 -14.01 -35.94
N LYS A 164 -10.23 -14.47 -35.41
CA LYS A 164 -8.98 -14.65 -36.17
C LYS A 164 -9.12 -15.67 -37.30
N ILE A 165 -9.79 -16.79 -37.05
CA ILE A 165 -10.07 -17.85 -38.05
C ILE A 165 -11.02 -17.34 -39.14
N LEU A 166 -11.96 -16.47 -38.77
CA LEU A 166 -12.92 -15.86 -39.67
C LEU A 166 -12.38 -14.62 -40.40
N GLY A 167 -11.20 -14.11 -40.02
CA GLY A 167 -10.64 -12.88 -40.58
C GLY A 167 -11.39 -11.61 -40.14
N LEU A 168 -12.06 -11.65 -38.99
CA LEU A 168 -12.79 -10.53 -38.41
C LEU A 168 -11.86 -9.70 -37.50
N ASP A 169 -11.91 -8.37 -37.60
CA ASP A 169 -11.17 -7.47 -36.71
C ASP A 169 -11.90 -7.34 -35.36
N PRO A 170 -11.30 -7.81 -34.24
CA PRO A 170 -11.92 -7.74 -32.92
C PRO A 170 -12.19 -6.30 -32.44
N ARG A 171 -11.53 -5.28 -33.02
CA ARG A 171 -11.73 -3.87 -32.63
C ARG A 171 -12.84 -3.15 -33.40
N GLY A 172 -13.27 -3.69 -34.53
CA GLY A 172 -14.29 -3.08 -35.40
C GLY A 172 -15.69 -3.70 -35.26
N TYR A 173 -15.79 -4.84 -34.57
CA TYR A 173 -17.06 -5.54 -34.39
C TYR A 173 -17.74 -5.05 -33.11
N ALA A 174 -18.53 -3.98 -33.22
CA ALA A 174 -19.68 -3.86 -32.34
C ALA A 174 -20.58 -5.05 -32.68
N PRO A 175 -21.00 -5.90 -31.72
CA PRO A 175 -22.00 -6.91 -32.01
C PRO A 175 -23.16 -6.19 -32.72
N PRO A 176 -23.70 -6.73 -33.84
CA PRO A 176 -24.81 -6.06 -34.51
C PRO A 176 -25.90 -5.81 -33.46
N LYS A 177 -26.70 -4.74 -33.62
CA LYS A 177 -27.91 -4.56 -32.82
C LYS A 177 -28.91 -5.68 -33.19
N ILE A 178 -28.66 -6.89 -32.73
CA ILE A 178 -29.50 -8.05 -32.98
C ILE A 178 -30.57 -8.00 -31.90
N LYS A 179 -31.83 -7.87 -32.32
CA LYS A 179 -32.97 -7.77 -31.40
C LYS A 179 -33.25 -9.05 -30.61
N HIS A 180 -32.58 -10.15 -30.93
CA HIS A 180 -32.69 -11.43 -30.26
C HIS A 180 -31.36 -12.18 -30.43
N GLN A 181 -30.66 -12.48 -29.32
CA GLN A 181 -30.20 -13.84 -28.96
C GLN A 181 -28.97 -13.89 -28.04
N SER A 182 -28.96 -15.00 -27.30
CA SER A 182 -28.21 -15.49 -26.16
C SER A 182 -27.07 -16.47 -26.49
N SER A 183 -26.18 -16.76 -25.53
CA SER A 183 -25.29 -17.95 -25.60
C SER A 183 -25.99 -19.26 -25.21
N LEU A 184 -25.33 -20.34 -25.59
CA LEU A 184 -25.70 -21.76 -25.47
C LEU A 184 -24.53 -22.48 -24.83
N TRP A 185 -24.69 -23.09 -23.65
CA TRP A 185 -24.01 -24.33 -23.25
C TRP A 185 -24.84 -25.09 -22.21
N ASP A 186 -24.92 -26.42 -22.38
CA ASP A 186 -25.42 -27.49 -21.50
C ASP A 186 -26.90 -27.95 -21.50
N VAL A 187 -27.09 -28.97 -22.35
CA VAL A 187 -28.14 -30.00 -22.35
C VAL A 187 -27.59 -31.30 -21.75
N ALA A 188 -27.91 -31.61 -20.49
CA ALA A 188 -27.70 -32.99 -19.99
C ALA A 188 -28.57 -33.46 -18.81
N GLU A 189 -29.08 -32.59 -17.92
CA GLU A 189 -29.56 -33.10 -16.62
C GLU A 189 -31.05 -32.95 -16.28
N LEU A 190 -31.89 -32.35 -17.14
CA LEU A 190 -33.24 -31.95 -16.71
C LEU A 190 -34.43 -32.80 -17.20
N ASP A 191 -34.24 -33.96 -17.85
CA ASP A 191 -35.40 -34.86 -18.09
C ASP A 191 -35.10 -36.37 -18.22
N LEU A 192 -33.95 -36.87 -17.74
CA LEU A 192 -33.68 -38.32 -17.74
C LEU A 192 -34.54 -39.08 -16.72
N ALA A 193 -35.04 -38.40 -15.67
CA ALA A 193 -35.92 -39.00 -14.66
C ALA A 193 -37.31 -39.37 -15.22
N LYS A 194 -37.81 -38.68 -16.25
CA LYS A 194 -39.08 -39.03 -16.91
C LYS A 194 -38.92 -40.10 -17.98
N ILE A 195 -37.76 -40.18 -18.62
CA ILE A 195 -37.46 -41.22 -19.60
C ILE A 195 -37.24 -42.57 -18.90
N GLY A 196 -36.64 -42.58 -17.70
CA GLY A 196 -36.43 -43.79 -16.89
C GLY A 196 -37.70 -44.46 -16.36
N ALA A 197 -38.81 -43.72 -16.18
CA ALA A 197 -40.07 -44.30 -15.71
C ALA A 197 -40.74 -45.24 -16.74
N GLY A 198 -40.33 -45.17 -18.02
CA GLY A 198 -40.72 -46.13 -19.06
C GLY A 198 -39.79 -47.33 -19.21
N TRP A 199 -38.70 -47.42 -18.45
CA TRP A 199 -37.64 -48.42 -18.63
C TRP A 199 -37.88 -49.76 -17.91
N GLU A 200 -38.79 -49.83 -16.93
CA GLU A 200 -38.99 -51.04 -16.11
C GLU A 200 -39.89 -52.13 -16.74
N GLN A 201 -40.38 -51.94 -17.97
CA GLN A 201 -41.10 -53.00 -18.69
C GLN A 201 -40.27 -53.56 -19.85
N ARG A 202 -39.22 -54.34 -19.53
CA ARG A 202 -38.58 -55.26 -20.49
C ARG A 202 -39.12 -56.68 -20.30
N PRO A 203 -39.71 -57.31 -21.32
CA PRO A 203 -39.90 -58.77 -21.33
C PRO A 203 -38.55 -59.47 -21.46
N ALA A 204 -38.30 -60.49 -20.64
CA ALA A 204 -37.02 -61.20 -20.53
C ALA A 204 -36.67 -62.12 -21.72
N THR A 205 -37.22 -61.91 -22.92
CA THR A 205 -37.15 -62.89 -24.03
C THR A 205 -36.74 -62.30 -25.38
N TRP A 206 -35.75 -61.41 -25.41
CA TRP A 206 -35.10 -61.02 -26.69
C TRP A 206 -33.77 -61.76 -26.86
N GLY A 207 -33.71 -62.59 -27.90
CA GLY A 207 -32.52 -63.35 -28.30
C GLY A 207 -31.52 -62.50 -29.07
N GLN A 208 -30.26 -62.94 -29.11
CA GLN A 208 -29.09 -62.20 -29.60
C GLN A 208 -29.09 -61.82 -31.10
N ASP A 209 -30.15 -62.07 -31.86
CA ASP A 209 -30.21 -61.82 -33.31
C ASP A 209 -31.29 -60.80 -33.76
N GLU A 210 -31.98 -60.11 -32.86
CA GLU A 210 -32.89 -59.03 -33.26
C GLU A 210 -32.15 -57.70 -33.47
N GLN A 211 -32.20 -57.19 -34.71
CA GLN A 211 -31.79 -55.84 -35.09
C GLN A 211 -32.42 -54.82 -34.14
N LYS A 212 -31.58 -53.98 -33.52
CA LYS A 212 -32.03 -52.78 -32.78
C LYS A 212 -33.09 -52.06 -33.64
N PRO A 213 -34.26 -51.69 -33.09
CA PRO A 213 -35.26 -50.92 -33.82
C PRO A 213 -34.61 -49.69 -34.44
N ALA A 214 -34.98 -49.35 -35.67
CA ALA A 214 -34.44 -48.20 -36.40
C ALA A 214 -34.51 -46.90 -35.57
N ASP A 215 -35.52 -46.79 -34.71
CA ASP A 215 -35.73 -45.68 -33.78
C ASP A 215 -34.65 -45.57 -32.69
N TRP A 216 -34.05 -46.70 -32.29
CA TRP A 216 -32.95 -46.74 -31.33
C TRP A 216 -31.62 -46.29 -31.95
N GLN A 217 -31.38 -46.70 -33.20
CA GLN A 217 -30.19 -46.30 -33.95
C GLN A 217 -30.27 -44.83 -34.36
N ALA A 218 -31.47 -44.36 -34.74
CA ALA A 218 -31.74 -42.95 -35.00
C ALA A 218 -31.62 -42.09 -33.73
N MET A 219 -32.00 -42.59 -32.55
CA MET A 219 -31.88 -41.84 -31.29
C MET A 219 -30.43 -41.82 -30.76
N GLU A 220 -29.65 -42.90 -30.93
CA GLU A 220 -28.20 -42.92 -30.67
C GLU A 220 -27.44 -42.02 -31.68
N GLU A 221 -27.83 -42.00 -32.96
CA GLU A 221 -27.28 -41.07 -33.96
C GLU A 221 -27.71 -39.62 -33.70
N LEU A 222 -28.91 -39.38 -33.19
CA LEU A 222 -29.43 -38.05 -32.85
C LEU A 222 -28.72 -37.50 -31.61
N VAL A 223 -28.64 -38.23 -30.50
CA VAL A 223 -27.91 -37.80 -29.29
C VAL A 223 -26.43 -37.55 -29.60
N ARG A 224 -25.89 -38.27 -30.58
CA ARG A 224 -24.58 -38.02 -31.14
C ARG A 224 -24.57 -36.73 -31.99
N ASP A 225 -25.48 -36.52 -32.93
CA ASP A 225 -25.58 -35.29 -33.76
C ASP A 225 -25.86 -34.01 -32.92
N ILE A 226 -26.46 -34.17 -31.74
CA ILE A 226 -26.87 -33.12 -30.79
C ILE A 226 -25.68 -32.43 -30.11
N ARG A 227 -24.72 -33.21 -29.60
CA ARG A 227 -23.50 -32.67 -28.96
C ARG A 227 -22.61 -31.86 -29.90
N LEU A 228 -22.94 -31.89 -31.19
CA LEU A 228 -22.06 -31.51 -32.28
C LEU A 228 -22.50 -30.26 -33.02
N ARG A 229 -23.75 -29.84 -32.82
CA ARG A 229 -24.24 -28.53 -33.31
C ARG A 229 -24.15 -27.41 -32.27
N GLU A 230 -23.93 -27.75 -31.00
CA GLU A 230 -23.75 -26.76 -29.91
C GLU A 230 -22.54 -25.85 -30.15
N SER A 231 -21.47 -26.39 -30.75
CA SER A 231 -20.24 -25.63 -31.09
C SER A 231 -20.33 -24.84 -32.41
N ALA A 232 -21.24 -25.23 -33.30
CA ALA A 232 -21.51 -24.51 -34.55
C ALA A 232 -22.52 -23.37 -34.36
N LEU A 233 -23.43 -23.46 -33.38
CA LEU A 233 -24.42 -22.41 -33.10
C LEU A 233 -23.78 -21.11 -32.58
N GLY A 234 -22.73 -21.18 -31.74
CA GLY A 234 -22.00 -19.99 -31.29
C GLY A 234 -21.37 -19.16 -32.42
N LEU A 235 -20.99 -19.83 -33.52
CA LEU A 235 -20.44 -19.21 -34.74
C LEU A 235 -21.54 -18.70 -35.70
N TRP A 236 -22.75 -19.26 -35.64
CA TRP A 236 -23.89 -18.89 -36.49
C TRP A 236 -24.74 -17.76 -35.92
N LEU A 237 -24.76 -17.61 -34.59
CA LEU A 237 -25.39 -16.51 -33.86
C LEU A 237 -24.86 -15.12 -34.27
N VAL A 238 -23.67 -15.08 -34.88
CA VAL A 238 -23.03 -13.86 -35.40
C VAL A 238 -23.75 -13.26 -36.62
N GLU A 239 -24.61 -14.03 -37.33
CA GLU A 239 -25.32 -13.55 -38.54
C GLU A 239 -26.77 -13.06 -38.31
N GLY A 240 -27.33 -13.22 -37.11
CA GLY A 240 -28.71 -12.76 -36.83
C GLY A 240 -29.81 -13.44 -37.65
N LYS A 241 -29.59 -14.68 -38.11
CA LYS A 241 -30.63 -15.51 -38.73
C LYS A 241 -31.56 -16.10 -37.68
N ASP A 242 -32.84 -16.17 -38.01
CA ASP A 242 -33.85 -16.71 -37.10
C ASP A 242 -33.66 -18.23 -36.94
N ILE A 243 -33.81 -18.76 -35.72
CA ILE A 243 -33.55 -20.19 -35.46
C ILE A 243 -34.56 -21.10 -36.18
N GLU A 244 -35.69 -20.54 -36.60
CA GLU A 244 -36.69 -21.23 -37.42
C GLU A 244 -36.16 -21.55 -38.84
N GLU A 245 -35.12 -20.86 -39.30
CA GLU A 245 -34.41 -21.16 -40.55
C GLU A 245 -33.43 -22.33 -40.38
N LEU A 246 -33.05 -22.66 -39.14
CA LEU A 246 -32.26 -23.83 -38.81
C LEU A 246 -33.21 -25.02 -38.67
N ALA A 247 -33.14 -25.96 -39.62
CA ALA A 247 -33.88 -27.23 -39.60
C ALA A 247 -33.40 -28.17 -38.47
N LEU A 248 -33.40 -27.66 -37.24
CA LEU A 248 -33.12 -28.38 -36.00
C LEU A 248 -34.38 -29.12 -35.56
N PRO A 249 -34.24 -30.29 -34.92
CA PRO A 249 -35.37 -30.95 -34.29
C PRO A 249 -36.07 -30.04 -33.26
N GLU A 250 -37.39 -30.13 -33.17
CA GLU A 250 -38.24 -29.27 -32.32
C GLU A 250 -37.81 -29.21 -30.84
N VAL A 251 -37.26 -30.31 -30.31
CA VAL A 251 -36.72 -30.38 -28.95
C VAL A 251 -35.55 -29.39 -28.75
N PHE A 252 -34.68 -29.21 -29.75
CA PHE A 252 -33.58 -28.25 -29.68
C PHE A 252 -34.05 -26.83 -29.86
N GLN A 253 -34.99 -26.59 -30.76
CA GLN A 253 -35.61 -25.27 -30.89
C GLN A 253 -36.27 -24.86 -29.57
N ARG A 254 -36.94 -25.79 -28.89
CA ARG A 254 -37.54 -25.55 -27.57
C ARG A 254 -36.49 -25.29 -26.48
N GLN A 255 -35.46 -26.12 -26.39
CA GLN A 255 -34.39 -25.95 -25.39
C GLN A 255 -33.57 -24.68 -25.62
N TYR A 256 -33.33 -24.35 -26.89
CA TYR A 256 -32.73 -23.10 -27.31
C TYR A 256 -33.58 -21.92 -26.85
N ARG A 257 -34.88 -21.91 -27.17
CA ARG A 257 -35.80 -20.85 -26.73
C ARG A 257 -35.78 -20.70 -25.21
N LEU A 258 -35.81 -21.82 -24.47
CA LEU A 258 -35.73 -21.78 -23.01
C LEU A 258 -34.41 -21.17 -22.49
N THR A 259 -33.28 -21.51 -23.11
CA THR A 259 -31.96 -20.98 -22.73
C THR A 259 -31.84 -19.51 -23.12
N ALA A 260 -32.38 -19.12 -24.28
CA ALA A 260 -32.44 -17.76 -24.75
C ALA A 260 -33.31 -16.88 -23.87
N ASP A 261 -34.52 -17.35 -23.55
CA ASP A 261 -35.42 -16.67 -22.62
C ASP A 261 -34.77 -16.53 -21.24
N LEU A 262 -34.04 -17.55 -20.77
CA LEU A 262 -33.33 -17.50 -19.49
C LEU A 262 -32.15 -16.53 -19.52
N MET A 263 -31.40 -16.48 -20.62
CA MET A 263 -30.31 -15.53 -20.84
C MET A 263 -30.84 -14.10 -20.86
N ASP A 264 -31.89 -13.83 -21.64
CA ASP A 264 -32.52 -12.52 -21.71
C ASP A 264 -33.03 -12.10 -20.32
N GLN A 265 -33.61 -13.04 -19.57
CA GLN A 265 -33.99 -12.80 -18.17
C GLN A 265 -32.78 -12.51 -17.28
N ALA A 266 -31.66 -13.19 -17.46
CA ALA A 266 -30.43 -12.97 -16.70
C ALA A 266 -29.77 -11.62 -17.05
N ILE A 267 -29.73 -11.23 -18.32
CA ILE A 267 -29.25 -9.90 -18.78
C ILE A 267 -30.14 -8.82 -18.18
N ASN A 268 -31.46 -8.98 -18.28
CA ASN A 268 -32.41 -8.07 -17.66
C ASN A 268 -32.26 -8.02 -16.13
N TYR A 269 -31.97 -9.16 -15.50
CA TYR A 269 -31.68 -9.24 -14.07
C TYR A 269 -30.44 -8.42 -13.72
N ILE A 270 -29.33 -8.60 -14.45
CA ILE A 270 -28.07 -7.87 -14.26
C ILE A 270 -28.29 -6.36 -14.42
N ALA A 271 -28.98 -5.95 -15.49
CA ALA A 271 -29.33 -4.55 -15.73
C ALA A 271 -30.19 -3.96 -14.60
N CYS A 272 -31.16 -4.73 -14.08
CA CYS A 272 -31.97 -4.32 -12.94
C CYS A 272 -31.20 -4.34 -11.61
N ALA A 273 -30.26 -5.27 -11.45
CA ALA A 273 -29.50 -5.51 -10.22
C ALA A 273 -28.54 -4.37 -9.91
N GLN A 274 -27.99 -3.72 -10.94
CA GLN A 274 -27.13 -2.55 -10.79
C GLN A 274 -27.83 -1.39 -10.06
N GLY A 275 -29.15 -1.23 -10.25
CA GLY A 275 -29.95 -0.20 -9.57
C GLY A 275 -30.56 -0.64 -8.24
N LYS A 276 -30.43 -1.91 -7.86
CA LYS A 276 -31.09 -2.52 -6.69
C LYS A 276 -30.12 -3.05 -5.64
N GLN A 277 -28.84 -2.65 -5.67
CA GLN A 277 -27.82 -3.17 -4.75
C GLN A 277 -27.66 -4.70 -4.84
N LYS A 278 -27.78 -5.30 -6.03
CA LYS A 278 -27.61 -6.76 -6.24
C LYS A 278 -26.44 -7.11 -7.15
N LEU A 279 -25.90 -6.10 -7.81
CA LEU A 279 -24.68 -6.18 -8.59
C LEU A 279 -23.83 -4.97 -8.24
N ARG A 280 -22.59 -5.22 -7.85
CA ARG A 280 -21.60 -4.17 -7.63
C ARG A 280 -20.30 -4.49 -8.33
N LEU A 281 -19.79 -3.49 -9.03
CA LEU A 281 -18.45 -3.53 -9.59
C LEU A 281 -17.46 -3.07 -8.52
N LEU A 282 -16.57 -3.95 -8.10
CA LEU A 282 -15.53 -3.67 -7.11
C LEU A 282 -14.17 -3.67 -7.82
N ALA A 283 -13.41 -2.58 -7.74
CA ALA A 283 -12.06 -2.60 -8.34
C ALA A 283 -11.20 -3.74 -7.75
N THR A 284 -10.24 -4.30 -8.50
CA THR A 284 -9.27 -5.33 -8.01
C THR A 284 -7.84 -4.80 -7.88
N GLY A 285 -7.59 -3.56 -8.35
CA GLY A 285 -6.43 -2.72 -7.95
C GLY A 285 -5.11 -3.16 -8.56
N ARG A 286 -5.16 -4.04 -9.55
CA ARG A 286 -3.99 -4.57 -10.25
C ARG A 286 -3.61 -3.79 -11.49
N ASP A 287 -4.53 -3.10 -12.15
CA ASP A 287 -4.20 -2.18 -13.25
C ASP A 287 -5.34 -1.17 -13.47
N GLU A 288 -5.03 0.12 -13.54
CA GLU A 288 -6.03 1.16 -13.81
C GLU A 288 -6.25 1.37 -15.31
N ALA A 289 -5.32 0.87 -16.15
CA ALA A 289 -5.41 0.95 -17.61
C ALA A 289 -5.93 -0.34 -18.26
N ALA A 290 -6.06 -1.44 -17.51
CA ALA A 290 -6.61 -2.71 -17.99
C ALA A 290 -7.60 -3.25 -16.96
N ASP A 291 -8.90 -3.08 -17.22
CA ASP A 291 -9.98 -3.60 -16.36
C ASP A 291 -9.84 -5.15 -16.26
N PRO A 292 -9.84 -5.71 -15.04
CA PRO A 292 -11.12 -6.11 -14.48
C PRO A 292 -11.32 -5.75 -13.00
N ALA A 293 -12.43 -5.08 -12.76
CA ALA A 293 -13.12 -5.02 -11.49
C ALA A 293 -13.91 -6.32 -11.22
N LEU A 294 -13.83 -6.82 -9.99
CA LEU A 294 -14.56 -7.96 -9.48
C LEU A 294 -16.05 -7.62 -9.43
N TYR A 295 -16.85 -8.33 -10.21
CA TYR A 295 -18.30 -8.28 -10.12
C TYR A 295 -18.76 -9.07 -8.90
N LEU A 296 -19.29 -8.40 -7.89
CA LEU A 296 -20.02 -9.05 -6.81
C LEU A 296 -21.50 -9.09 -7.18
N ILE A 297 -22.05 -10.29 -7.31
CA ILE A 297 -23.44 -10.49 -7.76
C ILE A 297 -24.17 -11.41 -6.79
N GLN A 298 -25.35 -11.00 -6.37
CA GLN A 298 -26.34 -11.88 -5.76
C GLN A 298 -27.36 -12.24 -6.82
N ALA A 299 -27.68 -13.51 -7.02
CA ALA A 299 -28.63 -13.93 -8.07
C ALA A 299 -29.46 -15.17 -7.70
N PRO A 300 -30.68 -15.31 -8.22
CA PRO A 300 -31.45 -16.57 -8.15
C PRO A 300 -30.70 -17.74 -8.78
N ILE A 301 -30.73 -18.91 -8.14
CA ILE A 301 -30.05 -20.13 -8.63
C ILE A 301 -30.56 -20.58 -10.01
N ARG A 302 -31.80 -20.24 -10.39
CA ARG A 302 -32.28 -20.51 -11.76
C ARG A 302 -31.42 -19.89 -12.87
N TYR A 303 -30.68 -18.80 -12.58
CA TYR A 303 -29.81 -18.15 -13.56
C TYR A 303 -28.41 -18.76 -13.62
N ARG A 304 -28.05 -19.71 -12.73
CA ARG A 304 -26.70 -20.29 -12.63
C ARG A 304 -26.05 -20.57 -13.98
N LYS A 305 -26.77 -21.26 -14.85
CA LYS A 305 -26.25 -21.78 -16.12
C LYS A 305 -25.93 -20.70 -17.15
N VAL A 306 -26.50 -19.51 -17.01
CA VAL A 306 -26.40 -18.45 -18.01
C VAL A 306 -25.87 -17.14 -17.46
N LEU A 307 -25.72 -16.99 -16.14
CA LEU A 307 -25.45 -15.68 -15.54
C LEU A 307 -24.07 -15.11 -15.89
N LEU A 308 -23.03 -15.96 -15.93
CA LEU A 308 -21.69 -15.49 -16.31
C LEU A 308 -21.65 -15.02 -17.76
N ASP A 309 -22.26 -15.79 -18.65
CA ASP A 309 -22.39 -15.42 -20.06
C ASP A 309 -23.23 -14.16 -20.24
N ALA A 310 -24.35 -14.05 -19.53
CA ALA A 310 -25.20 -12.86 -19.50
C ALA A 310 -24.39 -11.62 -19.09
N LEU A 311 -23.48 -11.78 -18.12
CA LEU A 311 -22.60 -10.71 -17.67
C LEU A 311 -21.59 -10.29 -18.74
N TYR A 312 -21.01 -11.25 -19.48
CA TYR A 312 -20.15 -10.97 -20.64
C TYR A 312 -20.90 -10.20 -21.73
N PHE A 313 -22.10 -10.65 -22.11
CA PHE A 313 -22.92 -9.94 -23.10
C PHE A 313 -23.29 -8.53 -22.65
N TRP A 314 -23.77 -8.39 -21.42
CA TRP A 314 -24.13 -7.10 -20.85
C TRP A 314 -22.95 -6.12 -20.83
N ARG A 315 -21.71 -6.58 -20.56
CA ARG A 315 -20.49 -5.76 -20.70
C ARG A 315 -20.19 -5.40 -22.15
N ALA A 316 -20.33 -6.34 -23.07
CA ALA A 316 -20.10 -6.08 -24.50
C ALA A 316 -21.06 -5.01 -25.05
N GLU A 317 -22.31 -4.99 -24.59
CA GLU A 317 -23.28 -3.94 -24.91
C GLU A 317 -22.85 -2.55 -24.41
N GLN A 318 -22.03 -2.49 -23.35
CA GLN A 318 -21.42 -1.26 -22.83
C GLN A 318 -20.11 -0.88 -23.52
N GLY A 319 -19.70 -1.64 -24.54
CA GLY A 319 -18.49 -1.39 -25.32
C GLY A 319 -17.21 -2.00 -24.73
N HIS A 320 -17.33 -2.86 -23.70
CA HIS A 320 -16.18 -3.63 -23.21
C HIS A 320 -15.80 -4.74 -24.19
N SER A 321 -14.51 -5.07 -24.25
CA SER A 321 -14.04 -6.14 -25.11
C SER A 321 -14.43 -7.50 -24.53
N LEU A 322 -15.08 -8.34 -25.34
CA LEU A 322 -15.29 -9.75 -24.98
C LEU A 322 -13.98 -10.51 -24.79
N SER A 323 -12.84 -9.99 -25.28
CA SER A 323 -11.51 -10.59 -25.07
C SER A 323 -10.94 -10.35 -23.66
N GLU A 324 -11.49 -9.39 -22.92
CA GLU A 324 -11.09 -9.09 -21.55
C GLU A 324 -11.64 -10.14 -20.59
N ARG A 325 -10.77 -10.60 -19.67
CA ARG A 325 -11.21 -11.51 -18.62
C ARG A 325 -12.12 -10.78 -17.65
N LEU A 326 -13.08 -11.51 -17.11
CA LEU A 326 -14.00 -11.00 -16.12
C LEU A 326 -13.72 -11.72 -14.80
N ALA A 327 -13.49 -10.93 -13.74
CA ALA A 327 -13.49 -11.45 -12.38
C ALA A 327 -14.90 -11.31 -11.80
N ALA A 328 -15.47 -12.37 -11.25
CA ALA A 328 -16.78 -12.34 -10.61
C ALA A 328 -16.79 -13.20 -9.35
N LEU A 329 -17.50 -12.73 -8.32
CA LEU A 329 -18.00 -13.54 -7.23
C LEU A 329 -19.51 -13.52 -7.28
N ILE A 330 -20.10 -14.67 -7.55
CA ILE A 330 -21.54 -14.85 -7.71
C ILE A 330 -22.05 -15.69 -6.54
N VAL A 331 -22.97 -15.11 -5.78
CA VAL A 331 -23.69 -15.77 -4.69
C VAL A 331 -25.10 -16.09 -5.15
N PHE A 332 -25.34 -17.36 -5.46
CA PHE A 332 -26.63 -17.85 -5.88
C PHE A 332 -27.50 -18.20 -4.68
N HIS A 333 -28.74 -17.73 -4.68
CA HIS A 333 -29.72 -17.97 -3.61
C HIS A 333 -30.94 -18.73 -4.13
N GLU A 334 -31.76 -19.27 -3.23
CA GLU A 334 -33.05 -19.86 -3.62
C GLU A 334 -33.92 -18.80 -4.31
N ASP A 335 -34.64 -19.18 -5.37
CA ASP A 335 -35.35 -18.23 -6.24
C ASP A 335 -36.26 -17.24 -5.50
N ASP A 336 -36.86 -17.69 -4.39
CA ASP A 336 -37.79 -16.92 -3.56
C ASP A 336 -37.21 -16.50 -2.19
N HIS A 337 -35.94 -16.80 -1.90
CA HIS A 337 -35.28 -16.50 -0.62
C HIS A 337 -33.86 -15.95 -0.81
N GLU A 338 -33.73 -14.62 -0.91
CA GLU A 338 -32.45 -13.92 -1.07
C GLU A 338 -31.47 -14.15 0.09
N ASP A 339 -32.00 -14.43 1.27
CA ASP A 339 -31.23 -14.65 2.48
C ASP A 339 -30.58 -16.05 2.56
N LYS A 340 -30.98 -16.98 1.68
CA LYS A 340 -30.55 -18.38 1.65
C LYS A 340 -29.63 -18.68 0.46
N PRO A 341 -28.32 -18.40 0.55
CA PRO A 341 -27.38 -18.86 -0.47
C PRO A 341 -27.39 -20.38 -0.59
N ARG A 342 -27.33 -20.87 -1.82
CA ARG A 342 -27.30 -22.30 -2.19
C ARG A 342 -26.04 -22.69 -2.93
N LEU A 343 -25.41 -21.72 -3.56
CA LEU A 343 -24.29 -21.94 -4.43
C LEU A 343 -23.45 -20.66 -4.47
N LEU A 344 -22.15 -20.84 -4.53
CA LEU A 344 -21.19 -19.76 -4.70
C LEU A 344 -20.23 -20.13 -5.82
N GLU A 345 -19.99 -19.19 -6.72
CA GLU A 345 -19.04 -19.35 -7.82
C GLU A 345 -18.14 -18.12 -7.91
N PHE A 346 -16.83 -18.34 -7.96
CA PHE A 346 -15.81 -17.33 -8.16
C PHE A 346 -15.09 -17.61 -9.48
N TYR A 347 -14.90 -16.55 -10.25
CA TYR A 347 -14.17 -16.52 -11.50
C TYR A 347 -13.09 -15.44 -11.35
N GLY A 348 -11.83 -15.80 -11.53
CA GLY A 348 -10.67 -14.92 -11.36
C GLY A 348 -9.65 -15.09 -12.49
N ASP A 349 -8.64 -14.22 -12.48
CA ASP A 349 -7.50 -14.26 -13.39
C ASP A 349 -6.42 -15.26 -12.92
N ASP A 350 -5.34 -15.39 -13.69
CA ASP A 350 -4.22 -16.31 -13.39
C ASP A 350 -3.51 -16.00 -12.08
N ALA A 351 -3.44 -14.73 -11.71
CA ALA A 351 -2.76 -14.31 -10.50
C ALA A 351 -3.62 -14.48 -9.24
N GLU A 352 -4.91 -14.84 -9.33
CA GLU A 352 -5.66 -15.44 -8.22
C GLU A 352 -5.49 -16.96 -8.08
N GLY A 353 -4.76 -17.62 -8.99
CA GLY A 353 -4.57 -19.08 -8.94
C GLY A 353 -4.00 -19.59 -7.62
N GLY A 354 -3.11 -18.81 -6.98
CA GLY A 354 -2.57 -19.13 -5.65
C GLY A 354 -3.59 -19.00 -4.51
N ALA A 355 -4.57 -18.10 -4.63
CA ALA A 355 -5.66 -17.98 -3.68
C ALA A 355 -6.62 -19.18 -3.80
N VAL A 356 -7.01 -19.52 -5.03
CA VAL A 356 -7.87 -20.68 -5.32
C VAL A 356 -7.23 -21.96 -4.79
N GLU A 357 -5.95 -22.22 -5.08
CA GLU A 357 -5.23 -23.39 -4.55
C GLU A 357 -5.31 -23.48 -3.02
N GLN A 358 -5.19 -22.36 -2.33
CA GLN A 358 -5.27 -22.31 -0.86
C GLN A 358 -6.67 -22.54 -0.32
N TRP A 359 -7.71 -22.12 -1.03
CA TRP A 359 -9.10 -22.41 -0.65
C TRP A 359 -9.44 -23.91 -0.76
N PHE A 360 -8.71 -24.70 -1.57
CA PHE A 360 -8.86 -26.17 -1.59
C PHE A 360 -8.20 -26.90 -0.44
N LYS A 361 -7.28 -26.24 0.27
CA LYS A 361 -6.53 -26.90 1.34
C LYS A 361 -7.49 -27.30 2.47
N PRO A 362 -7.46 -28.56 2.95
CA PRO A 362 -8.38 -29.05 3.98
C PRO A 362 -8.41 -28.16 5.23
N GLU A 363 -7.26 -27.58 5.61
CA GLU A 363 -7.15 -26.72 6.79
C GLU A 363 -7.97 -25.44 6.60
N THR A 364 -7.89 -24.80 5.43
CA THR A 364 -8.68 -23.60 5.10
C THR A 364 -10.17 -23.90 5.13
N ARG A 365 -10.60 -25.03 4.56
CA ARG A 365 -12.02 -25.41 4.49
C ARG A 365 -12.60 -25.75 5.86
N SER A 366 -11.80 -26.40 6.71
CA SER A 366 -12.23 -26.72 8.08
C SER A 366 -12.59 -25.47 8.88
N ALA A 367 -11.97 -24.33 8.58
CA ALA A 367 -12.25 -23.05 9.21
C ALA A 367 -13.61 -22.44 8.81
N TRP A 368 -14.23 -22.91 7.72
CA TRP A 368 -15.54 -22.41 7.27
C TRP A 368 -16.72 -23.08 7.99
N GLY A 369 -16.45 -24.05 8.86
CA GLY A 369 -17.47 -24.67 9.71
C GLY A 369 -18.37 -25.69 9.00
N SER A 370 -18.02 -26.10 7.77
CA SER A 370 -18.78 -27.11 7.01
C SER A 370 -17.92 -28.26 6.52
N THR A 371 -18.47 -29.47 6.62
CA THR A 371 -17.93 -30.69 5.99
C THR A 371 -18.82 -31.21 4.86
N ARG A 372 -19.91 -30.49 4.56
CA ARG A 372 -20.98 -30.95 3.65
C ARG A 372 -21.09 -30.14 2.36
N LEU A 373 -20.38 -29.03 2.27
CA LEU A 373 -20.27 -28.29 1.00
C LEU A 373 -19.50 -29.13 -0.02
N ASP A 374 -20.05 -29.21 -1.23
CA ASP A 374 -19.36 -29.77 -2.38
C ASP A 374 -18.54 -28.66 -3.04
N PHE A 375 -17.24 -28.90 -3.26
CA PHE A 375 -16.31 -27.92 -3.82
C PHE A 375 -15.75 -28.37 -5.16
N TRP A 376 -15.56 -27.44 -6.09
CA TRP A 376 -14.87 -27.68 -7.37
C TRP A 376 -14.04 -26.47 -7.76
N ALA A 377 -12.92 -26.71 -8.45
CA ALA A 377 -12.14 -25.67 -9.10
C ALA A 377 -11.37 -26.21 -10.29
N GLY A 378 -10.87 -25.29 -11.09
CA GLY A 378 -10.06 -25.57 -12.25
C GLY A 378 -9.77 -24.28 -13.00
N GLY A 379 -9.52 -24.43 -14.29
CA GLY A 379 -9.15 -23.36 -15.19
C GLY A 379 -7.66 -23.42 -15.50
N GLY A 380 -7.34 -23.49 -16.79
CA GLY A 380 -5.97 -23.48 -17.29
C GLY A 380 -5.35 -22.09 -17.13
N SER A 381 -5.63 -21.19 -18.08
CA SER A 381 -5.23 -19.77 -18.02
C SER A 381 -6.30 -18.90 -17.34
N GLY A 382 -6.99 -19.41 -16.34
CA GLY A 382 -7.93 -18.66 -15.51
C GLY A 382 -8.19 -19.48 -14.25
N CYS A 383 -8.78 -18.90 -13.23
CA CYS A 383 -9.16 -19.69 -12.06
C CYS A 383 -10.66 -19.62 -11.84
N PHE A 384 -11.28 -20.77 -11.63
CA PHE A 384 -12.65 -20.84 -11.12
C PHE A 384 -12.68 -21.62 -9.81
N PHE A 385 -13.59 -21.25 -8.93
CA PHE A 385 -13.87 -21.92 -7.68
C PHE A 385 -15.37 -21.95 -7.46
N GLY A 386 -15.92 -23.06 -7.00
CA GLY A 386 -17.32 -23.11 -6.60
C GLY A 386 -17.56 -23.98 -5.38
N ALA A 387 -18.64 -23.65 -4.68
CA ALA A 387 -19.13 -24.36 -3.50
C ALA A 387 -20.66 -24.47 -3.54
N GLU A 388 -21.20 -25.67 -3.34
CA GLU A 388 -22.65 -25.94 -3.41
C GLU A 388 -23.16 -26.51 -2.09
N ASP A 389 -24.27 -25.96 -1.61
CA ASP A 389 -25.09 -26.53 -0.56
C ASP A 389 -26.24 -27.34 -1.18
N ARG A 390 -26.00 -28.64 -1.40
CA ARG A 390 -27.01 -29.52 -2.00
C ARG A 390 -28.21 -29.76 -1.09
N LEU A 391 -28.03 -29.69 0.23
CA LEU A 391 -29.06 -30.03 1.21
C LEU A 391 -29.85 -28.83 1.72
N GLY A 392 -29.36 -27.60 1.52
CA GLY A 392 -30.01 -26.37 1.98
C GLY A 392 -29.79 -26.06 3.45
N ALA A 393 -28.75 -26.64 4.05
CA ALA A 393 -28.45 -26.52 5.48
C ALA A 393 -27.16 -25.73 5.77
N GLU A 394 -26.45 -25.26 4.74
CA GLU A 394 -25.09 -24.71 4.82
C GLU A 394 -25.02 -23.24 4.34
N ALA A 395 -26.16 -22.53 4.39
CA ALA A 395 -26.25 -21.12 3.98
C ALA A 395 -25.23 -20.22 4.71
N GLU A 396 -25.04 -20.42 6.03
CA GLU A 396 -24.06 -19.66 6.82
C GLU A 396 -22.61 -19.98 6.40
N ALA A 397 -22.31 -21.23 6.04
CA ALA A 397 -21.00 -21.61 5.56
C ALA A 397 -20.69 -20.96 4.19
N LEU A 398 -21.67 -20.89 3.29
CA LEU A 398 -21.55 -20.16 2.02
C LEU A 398 -21.36 -18.66 2.23
N ASN A 399 -22.08 -18.05 3.19
CA ASN A 399 -21.88 -16.65 3.57
C ASN A 399 -20.47 -16.38 4.11
N ALA A 400 -19.96 -17.25 5.00
CA ALA A 400 -18.62 -17.16 5.55
C ALA A 400 -17.55 -17.32 4.45
N LEU A 401 -17.77 -18.26 3.52
CA LEU A 401 -16.90 -18.49 2.37
C LEU A 401 -16.86 -17.28 1.42
N ALA A 402 -18.01 -16.69 1.10
CA ALA A 402 -18.08 -15.47 0.30
C ALA A 402 -17.25 -14.33 0.91
N ASN A 403 -17.39 -14.12 2.22
CA ASN A 403 -16.60 -13.12 2.96
C ASN A 403 -15.11 -13.44 2.87
N HIS A 404 -14.74 -14.71 3.05
CA HIS A 404 -13.34 -15.15 3.01
C HIS A 404 -12.68 -14.95 1.64
N ILE A 405 -13.42 -15.21 0.55
CA ILE A 405 -12.97 -14.95 -0.81
C ILE A 405 -12.74 -13.45 -0.99
N LEU A 406 -13.74 -12.62 -0.67
CA LEU A 406 -13.62 -11.16 -0.77
C LEU A 406 -12.48 -10.63 0.08
N ASP A 407 -12.30 -11.19 1.28
CA ASP A 407 -11.23 -10.80 2.16
C ASP A 407 -9.84 -11.09 1.58
N THR A 408 -9.74 -12.14 0.78
CA THR A 408 -8.53 -12.54 0.09
C THR A 408 -8.32 -11.70 -1.17
N VAL A 409 -9.34 -11.53 -2.03
CA VAL A 409 -9.17 -10.92 -3.36
C VAL A 409 -9.22 -9.40 -3.37
N LEU A 410 -9.99 -8.77 -2.48
CA LEU A 410 -10.19 -7.31 -2.50
C LEU A 410 -9.04 -6.51 -1.87
N THR A 411 -7.95 -7.13 -1.41
CA THR A 411 -6.83 -6.49 -0.67
C THR A 411 -6.74 -4.96 -0.77
N GLY A 412 -6.30 -4.41 -1.91
CA GLY A 412 -6.20 -2.97 -2.16
C GLY A 412 -7.53 -2.23 -2.39
N ASN A 413 -8.59 -2.87 -2.86
CA ASN A 413 -9.86 -2.18 -3.20
C ASN A 413 -10.94 -2.32 -2.15
N ARG A 414 -10.61 -3.01 -1.08
CA ARG A 414 -11.44 -3.14 0.08
C ARG A 414 -11.89 -1.74 0.51
N PRO A 415 -13.20 -1.49 0.58
CA PRO A 415 -13.71 -0.20 1.01
C PRO A 415 -13.18 0.15 2.39
N VAL A 416 -12.83 1.40 2.58
CA VAL A 416 -12.34 1.94 3.85
C VAL A 416 -13.53 2.45 4.64
N ARG A 417 -13.75 1.88 5.83
CA ARG A 417 -14.82 2.29 6.73
C ARG A 417 -14.44 3.51 7.55
N LYS A 418 -13.23 3.49 8.08
CA LYS A 418 -12.64 4.60 8.82
C LYS A 418 -11.22 4.80 8.39
N TRP A 419 -10.81 6.05 8.32
CA TRP A 419 -9.44 6.38 7.99
C TRP A 419 -9.09 7.75 8.51
N ARG A 420 -7.91 7.87 9.11
CA ARG A 420 -7.37 9.13 9.58
C ARG A 420 -5.92 9.21 9.17
N THR A 421 -5.51 10.34 8.61
CA THR A 421 -4.09 10.65 8.45
C THR A 421 -3.77 12.03 8.96
N SER A 422 -2.84 12.07 9.90
CA SER A 422 -2.14 13.28 10.32
C SER A 422 -0.86 13.43 9.50
N PHE A 423 -0.69 14.55 8.84
CA PHE A 423 0.55 14.92 8.16
C PHE A 423 1.25 15.97 9.00
N LEU A 424 2.56 15.81 9.19
CA LEU A 424 3.38 16.63 10.06
C LEU A 424 4.59 17.14 9.27
N GLN A 425 4.71 18.47 9.17
CA GLN A 425 5.86 19.12 8.57
C GLN A 425 6.64 19.91 9.63
N PRO A 426 7.84 19.45 10.04
CA PRO A 426 8.70 20.20 10.95
C PRO A 426 9.34 21.40 10.25
N LEU A 427 9.40 22.52 10.99
CA LEU A 427 9.84 23.83 10.54
C LEU A 427 10.76 24.46 11.59
N ARG A 428 11.68 25.32 11.15
CA ARG A 428 12.56 26.14 11.99
C ARG A 428 12.33 27.61 11.68
N PHE A 429 12.06 28.41 12.71
CA PHE A 429 12.19 29.86 12.63
C PHE A 429 13.67 30.24 12.56
N CYS A 430 14.09 30.84 11.46
CA CYS A 430 15.44 31.39 11.32
C CYS A 430 15.55 32.79 11.97
N ASP A 431 14.41 33.38 12.34
CA ASP A 431 14.31 34.70 12.95
C ASP A 431 13.31 34.70 14.13
N GLU A 432 13.79 35.13 15.30
CA GLU A 432 12.97 35.30 16.50
C GLU A 432 11.90 36.40 16.33
N GLU A 433 12.12 37.39 15.47
CA GLU A 433 11.10 38.40 15.15
C GLU A 433 9.88 37.75 14.51
N LEU A 434 10.08 36.86 13.53
CA LEU A 434 8.97 36.15 12.87
C LEU A 434 8.24 35.26 13.87
N LYS A 435 8.98 34.50 14.69
CA LYS A 435 8.38 33.65 15.74
C LYS A 435 7.49 34.47 16.67
N ASN A 436 8.01 35.57 17.21
CA ASN A 436 7.24 36.43 18.12
C ASN A 436 6.04 37.06 17.43
N LYS A 437 6.18 37.47 16.16
CA LYS A 437 5.06 38.00 15.38
C LYS A 437 3.94 36.96 15.23
N VAL A 438 4.27 35.73 14.85
CA VAL A 438 3.29 34.63 14.74
C VAL A 438 2.61 34.40 16.09
N LEU A 439 3.38 34.31 17.17
CA LEU A 439 2.84 34.10 18.52
C LEU A 439 1.90 35.24 18.95
N ASP A 440 2.25 36.50 18.72
CA ASP A 440 1.40 37.64 19.04
C ASP A 440 0.13 37.67 18.16
N GLY A 441 0.25 37.30 16.88
CA GLY A 441 -0.89 37.13 15.98
C GLY A 441 -1.87 36.05 16.45
N LEU A 442 -1.37 34.90 16.89
CA LEU A 442 -2.19 33.83 17.48
C LEU A 442 -2.88 34.31 18.78
N ARG A 443 -2.17 35.07 19.62
CA ARG A 443 -2.73 35.67 20.85
C ARG A 443 -3.88 36.61 20.52
N GLN A 444 -3.71 37.44 19.49
CA GLN A 444 -4.73 38.36 19.03
C GLN A 444 -5.94 37.58 18.46
N ALA A 445 -5.70 36.55 17.64
CA ALA A 445 -6.76 35.71 17.10
C ALA A 445 -7.55 34.98 18.19
N ALA A 446 -6.90 34.52 19.27
CA ALA A 446 -7.56 33.88 20.41
C ALA A 446 -8.60 34.78 21.10
N SER A 447 -8.38 36.11 21.09
CA SER A 447 -9.32 37.10 21.62
C SER A 447 -10.60 37.26 20.79
N GLN A 448 -10.62 36.74 19.56
CA GLN A 448 -11.76 36.84 18.64
C GLN A 448 -12.59 35.56 18.67
N PRO A 449 -13.88 35.58 19.08
CA PRO A 449 -14.74 34.40 19.15
C PRO A 449 -14.82 33.57 17.86
N GLN A 450 -14.70 34.21 16.71
CA GLN A 450 -14.82 33.60 15.39
C GLN A 450 -13.51 33.03 14.81
N SER A 451 -12.37 33.12 15.51
CA SER A 451 -11.07 32.72 14.94
C SER A 451 -10.90 31.21 14.72
N GLY A 452 -11.74 30.39 15.36
CA GLY A 452 -11.64 28.94 15.35
C GLY A 452 -10.40 28.40 16.05
N LEU A 453 -9.66 29.22 16.82
CA LEU A 453 -8.43 28.86 17.51
C LEU A 453 -8.70 28.35 18.93
N PHE A 454 -8.14 27.20 19.28
CA PHE A 454 -8.30 26.54 20.58
C PHE A 454 -6.96 25.91 21.03
N PRO A 455 -6.73 25.72 22.34
CA PRO A 455 -5.72 24.78 22.82
C PRO A 455 -5.98 23.38 22.27
N VAL A 456 -4.93 22.62 21.92
CA VAL A 456 -5.10 21.17 21.68
C VAL A 456 -5.48 20.52 23.00
N VAL A 457 -6.68 19.93 23.07
CA VAL A 457 -7.17 19.23 24.26
C VAL A 457 -6.42 17.92 24.44
N ILE A 458 -5.96 17.66 25.68
CA ILE A 458 -5.30 16.41 26.05
C ILE A 458 -6.11 15.78 27.19
N GLY A 459 -6.85 14.72 26.85
CA GLY A 459 -7.73 14.05 27.79
C GLY A 459 -6.96 13.38 28.95
N PRO A 460 -7.62 13.10 30.08
CA PRO A 460 -6.99 12.43 31.22
C PRO A 460 -6.36 11.08 30.85
N GLU A 461 -7.00 10.28 30.00
CA GLU A 461 -6.46 9.00 29.53
C GLU A 461 -5.13 9.18 28.76
N GLU A 462 -5.09 10.11 27.80
CA GLU A 462 -3.87 10.43 27.05
C GLU A 462 -2.77 10.94 27.98
N ARG A 463 -3.11 11.77 28.98
CA ARG A 463 -2.15 12.29 29.96
C ARG A 463 -1.57 11.19 30.84
N HIS A 464 -2.41 10.38 31.46
CA HIS A 464 -1.99 9.26 32.32
C HIS A 464 -1.26 8.15 31.56
N TYR A 465 -1.29 8.19 30.22
CA TYR A 465 -0.45 7.33 29.39
C TYR A 465 1.04 7.67 29.54
N PHE A 466 1.38 8.91 29.88
CA PHE A 466 2.75 9.38 30.08
C PHE A 466 3.19 9.29 31.55
N LEU A 467 4.50 9.27 31.79
CA LEU A 467 5.05 9.29 33.14
C LEU A 467 4.74 10.63 33.84
N PRO A 468 4.41 10.64 35.14
CA PRO A 468 3.99 11.87 35.84
C PRO A 468 4.97 13.05 35.76
N HIS A 469 6.27 12.78 35.70
CA HIS A 469 7.30 13.81 35.59
C HIS A 469 7.52 14.34 34.16
N VAL A 470 6.98 13.63 33.15
CA VAL A 470 7.07 13.97 31.73
C VAL A 470 5.78 14.67 31.26
N GLU A 471 4.65 14.36 31.89
CA GLU A 471 3.33 14.92 31.57
C GLU A 471 3.32 16.46 31.41
N PRO A 472 3.85 17.28 32.34
CA PRO A 472 3.77 18.74 32.19
C PRO A 472 4.49 19.27 30.95
N THR A 473 5.47 18.52 30.45
CA THR A 473 6.31 18.89 29.31
C THR A 473 5.70 18.44 27.99
N LEU A 474 5.19 17.21 27.91
CA LEU A 474 4.73 16.60 26.65
C LEU A 474 3.21 16.61 26.48
N ALA A 475 2.48 16.64 27.59
CA ALA A 475 1.03 16.50 27.65
C ALA A 475 0.42 17.49 28.68
N PRO A 476 0.68 18.80 28.54
CA PRO A 476 0.19 19.78 29.51
C PRO A 476 -1.34 19.79 29.54
N GLY A 477 -1.89 19.70 30.76
CA GLY A 477 -3.32 19.54 30.99
C GLY A 477 -4.11 20.82 30.81
N PHE A 478 -4.57 21.07 29.59
CA PHE A 478 -5.46 22.18 29.26
C PHE A 478 -6.91 21.69 29.15
N ALA A 479 -7.85 22.50 29.66
CA ALA A 479 -9.28 22.21 29.58
C ALA A 479 -9.88 22.51 28.19
N GLY A 480 -9.07 22.97 27.23
CA GLY A 480 -9.52 23.34 25.89
C GLY A 480 -10.14 24.72 25.82
N GLN A 481 -9.96 25.53 26.86
CA GLN A 481 -10.57 26.84 26.96
C GLN A 481 -9.68 27.88 26.28
N ARG A 482 -10.28 28.77 25.47
CA ARG A 482 -9.53 29.83 24.77
C ARG A 482 -8.75 30.77 25.70
N THR A 483 -9.21 30.89 26.95
CA THR A 483 -8.55 31.63 28.02
C THR A 483 -7.17 31.09 28.36
N GLU A 484 -6.84 29.86 27.99
CA GLU A 484 -5.54 29.19 28.23
C GLU A 484 -4.51 29.51 27.13
N ILE A 485 -4.93 30.03 25.96
CA ILE A 485 -4.02 30.32 24.84
C ILE A 485 -2.90 31.30 25.19
N PRO A 486 -3.12 32.40 25.95
CA PRO A 486 -2.04 33.29 26.37
C PRO A 486 -0.93 32.61 27.17
N GLU A 487 -1.26 31.62 28.01
CA GLU A 487 -0.28 30.85 28.78
C GLU A 487 0.51 29.90 27.85
N LEU A 488 -0.19 29.20 26.95
CA LEU A 488 0.43 28.37 25.92
C LEU A 488 1.41 29.14 25.03
N ILE A 489 1.06 30.37 24.65
CA ILE A 489 1.92 31.23 23.84
C ILE A 489 3.17 31.64 24.62
N GLU A 490 3.04 31.91 25.91
CA GLU A 490 4.19 32.20 26.76
C GLU A 490 5.07 30.96 26.96
N MET A 491 4.49 29.76 27.07
CA MET A 491 5.21 28.49 27.06
C MET A 491 5.97 28.28 25.74
N ALA A 492 5.32 28.51 24.59
CA ALA A 492 5.92 28.45 23.26
C ALA A 492 7.06 29.46 23.08
N ARG A 493 6.90 30.67 23.61
CA ARG A 493 7.93 31.72 23.58
C ARG A 493 9.18 31.27 24.34
N ARG A 494 9.00 30.71 25.54
CA ARG A 494 10.10 30.20 26.37
C ARG A 494 10.72 28.91 25.82
N GLY A 495 9.94 28.11 25.08
CA GLY A 495 10.38 26.85 24.47
C GLY A 495 10.70 25.77 25.51
N LEU A 496 10.00 25.74 26.64
CA LEU A 496 10.29 24.82 27.76
C LEU A 496 9.43 23.55 27.74
N SER A 497 8.45 23.48 26.86
CA SER A 497 7.44 22.43 26.77
C SER A 497 6.82 22.40 25.38
N ILE A 498 6.10 21.32 25.06
CA ILE A 498 5.31 21.25 23.83
C ILE A 498 4.04 22.08 24.03
N ALA A 499 3.94 23.21 23.34
CA ALA A 499 2.76 24.07 23.33
C ALA A 499 2.02 23.87 22.01
N SER A 500 0.77 23.42 22.06
CA SER A 500 0.02 23.08 20.86
C SER A 500 -1.30 23.85 20.78
N VAL A 501 -1.55 24.48 19.64
CA VAL A 501 -2.83 25.12 19.33
C VAL A 501 -3.45 24.49 18.10
N GLU A 502 -4.77 24.41 18.08
CA GLU A 502 -5.57 23.87 16.98
C GLU A 502 -6.45 24.96 16.40
N ARG A 503 -6.58 24.96 15.08
CA ARG A 503 -7.43 25.90 14.34
C ARG A 503 -8.36 25.13 13.41
N PHE A 504 -9.65 25.44 13.52
CA PHE A 504 -10.70 24.90 12.65
C PHE A 504 -11.02 25.91 11.55
N PHE A 505 -11.11 25.43 10.32
CA PHE A 505 -11.42 26.23 9.15
C PHE A 505 -12.66 25.66 8.45
N GLU A 506 -13.76 26.40 8.48
CA GLU A 506 -15.01 25.96 7.87
C GLU A 506 -14.88 25.90 6.34
N GLY A 507 -15.04 24.70 5.77
CA GLY A 507 -15.01 24.46 4.33
C GLY A 507 -13.61 24.45 3.72
N LEU A 508 -12.55 24.32 4.53
CA LEU A 508 -11.19 24.09 4.06
C LEU A 508 -10.98 22.62 3.70
N CYS A 509 -10.58 22.33 2.47
CA CYS A 509 -10.33 20.98 1.98
C CYS A 509 -9.15 20.94 1.01
N LEU A 510 -8.60 19.74 0.84
CA LEU A 510 -7.66 19.42 -0.24
C LEU A 510 -8.46 18.78 -1.38
N GLN A 511 -8.43 19.39 -2.56
CA GLN A 511 -8.95 18.80 -3.78
C GLN A 511 -7.80 18.07 -4.49
N LEU A 512 -7.93 16.75 -4.63
CA LEU A 512 -6.95 15.89 -5.29
C LEU A 512 -7.53 15.37 -6.61
N THR A 513 -6.90 15.73 -7.73
CA THR A 513 -7.19 15.14 -9.04
C THR A 513 -6.12 14.12 -9.35
N LEU A 514 -6.48 12.85 -9.22
CA LEU A 514 -5.62 11.72 -9.56
C LEU A 514 -5.80 11.39 -11.05
N PRO A 515 -4.74 11.01 -11.76
CA PRO A 515 -4.77 10.71 -13.20
C PRO A 515 -5.81 9.67 -13.62
N ASN A 516 -6.06 8.71 -12.74
CA ASN A 516 -6.88 7.54 -13.01
C ASN A 516 -8.26 7.60 -12.34
N HIS A 517 -8.60 8.72 -11.68
CA HIS A 517 -9.92 8.94 -11.11
C HIS A 517 -10.64 10.08 -11.84
N PRO A 518 -11.82 9.81 -12.43
CA PRO A 518 -12.53 10.79 -13.26
C PRO A 518 -13.07 11.96 -12.42
N LYS A 519 -13.26 11.75 -11.11
CA LYS A 519 -13.74 12.76 -10.18
C LYS A 519 -12.62 13.17 -9.22
N PRO A 520 -12.37 14.48 -9.04
CA PRO A 520 -11.50 14.95 -7.98
C PRO A 520 -12.02 14.54 -6.60
N HIS A 521 -11.14 14.06 -5.73
CA HIS A 521 -11.46 13.80 -4.33
C HIS A 521 -11.42 15.13 -3.55
N LEU A 522 -12.50 15.46 -2.86
CA LEU A 522 -12.54 16.57 -1.92
C LEU A 522 -12.32 16.01 -0.51
N LEU A 523 -11.19 16.38 0.10
CA LEU A 523 -10.74 15.85 1.37
C LEU A 523 -10.79 16.96 2.42
N PRO A 524 -11.84 17.05 3.25
CA PRO A 524 -11.92 18.06 4.29
C PRO A 524 -10.71 17.99 5.23
N ILE A 525 -10.15 19.16 5.55
CA ILE A 525 -9.13 19.25 6.60
C ILE A 525 -9.88 19.35 7.93
N ALA A 526 -9.90 18.25 8.68
CA ALA A 526 -10.59 18.14 9.96
C ALA A 526 -10.02 19.12 11.00
N SER A 527 -8.69 19.28 11.01
CA SER A 527 -7.99 20.19 11.92
C SER A 527 -6.63 20.60 11.38
N VAL A 528 -6.21 21.81 11.71
CA VAL A 528 -4.82 22.28 11.51
C VAL A 528 -4.25 22.63 12.87
N ARG A 529 -3.08 22.09 13.20
CA ARG A 529 -2.43 22.31 14.51
C ARG A 529 -1.03 22.85 14.33
N LEU A 530 -0.68 23.73 15.24
CA LEU A 530 0.67 24.28 15.37
C LEU A 530 1.26 23.75 16.66
N HIS A 531 2.30 22.95 16.53
CA HIS A 531 3.08 22.45 17.66
C HIS A 531 4.33 23.29 17.79
N PHE A 532 4.38 24.12 18.83
CA PHE A 532 5.55 24.88 19.20
C PHE A 532 6.40 24.06 20.16
N PHE A 533 7.68 24.06 19.84
CA PHE A 533 8.64 23.13 20.39
C PHE A 533 9.78 23.88 21.06
N TYR A 534 10.94 23.23 21.16
CA TYR A 534 12.12 23.83 21.74
C TYR A 534 12.62 24.99 20.87
N HIS A 535 12.74 26.18 21.48
CA HIS A 535 13.31 27.38 20.88
C HIS A 535 12.64 27.76 19.54
N SER A 536 13.34 27.59 18.41
CA SER A 536 12.86 28.00 17.08
C SER A 536 12.18 26.88 16.30
N VAL A 537 12.06 25.67 16.86
CA VAL A 537 11.42 24.55 16.18
C VAL A 537 9.90 24.65 16.33
N MET A 538 9.18 24.31 15.28
CA MET A 538 7.74 24.07 15.31
C MET A 538 7.38 22.93 14.34
N ALA A 539 6.16 22.43 14.40
CA ALA A 539 5.59 21.66 13.31
C ALA A 539 4.16 22.08 13.00
N LEU A 540 3.84 22.04 11.71
CA LEU A 540 2.49 22.14 11.21
C LEU A 540 1.93 20.72 11.07
N GLU A 541 0.83 20.41 11.77
CA GLU A 541 0.05 19.20 11.58
C GLU A 541 -1.26 19.54 10.87
N TRP A 542 -1.66 18.78 9.85
CA TRP A 542 -3.04 18.80 9.36
C TRP A 542 -3.59 17.38 9.30
N VAL A 543 -4.88 17.27 9.60
CA VAL A 543 -5.57 15.99 9.69
C VAL A 543 -6.64 15.92 8.62
N ILE A 544 -6.66 14.83 7.87
CA ILE A 544 -7.72 14.46 6.92
C ILE A 544 -8.25 13.07 7.26
N GLY A 545 -9.38 12.73 6.66
CA GLY A 545 -10.04 11.44 6.87
C GLY A 545 -11.33 11.64 7.66
N ASP A 546 -11.68 10.67 8.53
CA ASP A 546 -12.77 10.66 9.49
C ASP A 546 -13.15 12.09 9.78
N ALA A 547 -14.26 12.52 9.14
CA ALA A 547 -14.76 13.85 9.30
C ALA A 547 -14.90 14.00 10.80
N ALA A 548 -14.04 14.82 11.41
CA ALA A 548 -14.06 15.02 12.83
C ALA A 548 -15.44 15.62 13.10
N THR A 549 -16.40 14.77 13.44
CA THR A 549 -17.57 15.19 14.18
C THR A 549 -16.96 15.63 15.49
N ALA A 550 -16.54 16.89 15.54
CA ALA A 550 -15.94 17.50 16.71
C ALA A 550 -16.83 17.32 17.95
N GLU A 551 -18.12 17.03 17.73
CA GLU A 551 -19.09 16.59 18.73
C GLU A 551 -18.81 15.22 19.36
N GLU A 552 -18.30 14.22 18.64
CA GLU A 552 -17.96 12.91 19.24
C GLU A 552 -16.72 13.01 20.14
N ASP A 553 -15.63 13.65 19.69
CA ASP A 553 -14.39 13.72 20.47
C ASP A 553 -14.52 14.60 21.73
N GLN A 554 -15.39 15.62 21.74
CA GLN A 554 -15.61 16.47 22.92
C GLN A 554 -16.53 15.84 23.97
N THR A 555 -17.39 14.89 23.60
CA THR A 555 -18.37 14.28 24.52
C THR A 555 -17.90 12.98 25.16
N VAL A 556 -16.79 12.38 24.71
CA VAL A 556 -16.21 11.16 25.29
C VAL A 556 -15.83 11.34 26.78
N GLY A 557 -15.56 12.57 27.23
CA GLY A 557 -15.29 12.87 28.65
C GLY A 557 -16.51 13.09 29.54
N GLN A 558 -17.74 13.14 28.99
CA GLN A 558 -18.97 13.46 29.74
C GLN A 558 -20.07 12.40 29.62
N ARG A 559 -19.85 11.28 28.92
CA ARG A 559 -20.78 10.14 28.98
C ARG A 559 -20.56 9.41 30.29
N ASP A 560 -21.47 9.64 31.23
CA ASP A 560 -21.59 8.91 32.50
C ASP A 560 -21.47 7.39 32.30
N GLU A 561 -20.84 6.73 33.28
CA GLU A 561 -20.68 5.28 33.44
C GLU A 561 -22.00 4.49 33.29
N ALA A 562 -23.17 5.16 33.33
CA ALA A 562 -24.49 4.58 33.11
C ALA A 562 -24.76 4.12 31.66
N SER A 563 -23.89 4.42 30.69
CA SER A 563 -24.06 3.99 29.28
C SER A 563 -23.33 2.68 28.92
N GLU A 564 -22.65 2.01 29.86
CA GLU A 564 -21.98 0.72 29.63
C GLU A 564 -22.95 -0.45 29.31
N ASN A 565 -24.27 -0.27 29.46
CA ASN A 565 -25.29 -1.26 29.10
C ASN A 565 -25.90 -1.08 27.70
N ILE A 566 -25.43 -0.12 26.90
CA ILE A 566 -25.69 -0.15 25.46
C ILE A 566 -24.63 -1.10 24.90
N SER A 567 -25.04 -2.28 24.46
CA SER A 567 -24.20 -3.20 23.69
C SER A 567 -23.48 -2.41 22.60
N ASN A 568 -22.20 -2.12 22.85
CA ASN A 568 -21.27 -1.44 21.97
C ASN A 568 -20.97 -2.35 20.78
N GLU A 569 -21.92 -2.51 19.89
CA GLU A 569 -21.62 -2.93 18.53
C GLU A 569 -21.65 -1.66 17.68
N PRO A 570 -20.47 -1.15 17.27
CA PRO A 570 -20.39 -0.05 16.32
C PRO A 570 -21.04 -0.48 15.01
N ALA A 571 -21.07 0.44 14.03
CA ALA A 571 -21.45 0.20 12.64
C ALA A 571 -20.56 -0.84 11.90
N GLU A 572 -20.34 -2.02 12.48
CA GLU A 572 -20.28 -3.25 11.71
C GLU A 572 -21.63 -3.41 11.00
N TYR A 573 -21.64 -4.10 9.85
CA TYR A 573 -22.90 -4.45 9.20
C TYR A 573 -23.83 -5.06 10.26
N PRO A 574 -25.16 -4.81 10.20
CA PRO A 574 -26.11 -5.24 11.22
C PRO A 574 -25.72 -6.63 11.73
N PRO A 575 -25.51 -6.82 13.05
CA PRO A 575 -24.99 -8.08 13.59
C PRO A 575 -25.66 -9.29 12.96
N GLY A 576 -24.85 -10.19 12.40
CA GLY A 576 -25.32 -11.36 11.65
C GLY A 576 -25.49 -11.18 10.13
N GLN A 577 -25.35 -9.97 9.58
CA GLN A 577 -25.33 -9.77 8.13
C GLN A 577 -23.92 -10.04 7.57
N PRO A 578 -23.77 -10.90 6.56
CA PRO A 578 -22.47 -11.19 5.99
C PRO A 578 -21.89 -9.96 5.27
N TYR A 579 -20.57 -9.79 5.42
CA TYR A 579 -19.79 -8.67 4.88
C TYR A 579 -20.07 -8.40 3.39
N TRP A 580 -20.19 -9.44 2.56
CA TRP A 580 -20.47 -9.31 1.14
C TRP A 580 -21.82 -8.65 0.83
N ARG A 581 -22.87 -8.89 1.63
CA ARG A 581 -24.16 -8.18 1.47
C ARG A 581 -24.02 -6.71 1.82
N GLY A 582 -23.18 -6.42 2.80
CA GLY A 582 -22.80 -5.07 3.14
C GLY A 582 -22.15 -4.34 1.98
N LEU A 583 -21.23 -5.00 1.26
CA LEU A 583 -20.65 -4.43 0.04
C LEU A 583 -21.69 -4.21 -1.06
N LEU A 584 -22.70 -5.06 -1.16
CA LEU A 584 -23.80 -4.84 -2.11
C LEU A 584 -24.69 -3.66 -1.71
N ALA A 585 -25.01 -3.55 -0.42
CA ALA A 585 -25.95 -2.57 0.13
C ALA A 585 -25.35 -1.18 0.37
N ASP A 586 -24.03 -1.05 0.50
CA ASP A 586 -23.39 0.22 0.86
C ASP A 586 -23.55 1.25 -0.28
N ASP A 587 -24.49 2.17 -0.06
CA ASP A 587 -24.99 3.20 -0.98
C ASP A 587 -23.97 4.27 -1.37
N GLY A 588 -22.75 4.23 -0.82
CA GLY A 588 -21.72 5.21 -1.12
C GLY A 588 -20.89 4.86 -2.36
N PRO A 589 -21.17 5.41 -3.55
CA PRO A 589 -20.20 5.45 -4.66
C PRO A 589 -18.94 6.24 -4.30
N ASP A 590 -18.93 6.93 -3.15
CA ASP A 590 -17.86 7.80 -2.68
C ASP A 590 -16.97 7.16 -1.58
N ALA A 591 -17.24 5.91 -1.18
CA ALA A 591 -16.38 5.22 -0.22
C ALA A 591 -14.99 4.99 -0.83
N LEU A 592 -13.95 5.52 -0.18
CA LEU A 592 -12.58 5.34 -0.64
C LEU A 592 -12.15 3.89 -0.48
N SER A 593 -11.40 3.38 -1.43
CA SER A 593 -10.72 2.10 -1.30
C SER A 593 -9.41 2.22 -0.54
N LEU A 594 -8.87 1.10 -0.04
CA LEU A 594 -7.58 1.10 0.66
C LEU A 594 -6.44 1.63 -0.24
N ALA A 595 -6.45 1.30 -1.53
CA ALA A 595 -5.50 1.77 -2.53
C ALA A 595 -5.65 3.27 -2.78
N GLN A 596 -6.89 3.79 -2.87
CA GLN A 596 -7.12 5.22 -2.98
C GLN A 596 -6.59 5.96 -1.75
N VAL A 597 -6.78 5.42 -0.55
CA VAL A 597 -6.20 5.98 0.68
C VAL A 597 -4.67 5.96 0.64
N LEU A 598 -4.04 4.90 0.14
CA LEU A 598 -2.58 4.84 -0.07
C LEU A 598 -2.12 5.95 -1.02
N ASP A 599 -2.79 6.11 -2.15
CA ASP A 599 -2.42 7.10 -3.16
C ASP A 599 -2.67 8.53 -2.68
N ILE A 600 -3.78 8.77 -1.98
CA ILE A 600 -4.05 10.05 -1.31
C ILE A 600 -2.92 10.37 -0.33
N ASN A 601 -2.57 9.42 0.55
CA ASN A 601 -1.47 9.58 1.49
C ASN A 601 -0.13 9.85 0.78
N ALA A 602 0.15 9.13 -0.29
CA ALA A 602 1.34 9.30 -1.12
C ALA A 602 1.47 10.73 -1.63
N LYS A 603 0.40 11.23 -2.24
CA LYS A 603 0.40 12.50 -2.96
C LYS A 603 0.38 13.67 -2.00
N LEU A 604 -0.38 13.56 -0.91
CA LEU A 604 -0.47 14.61 0.10
C LEU A 604 0.76 14.70 1.02
N ARG A 605 1.67 13.72 0.98
CA ARG A 605 2.95 13.85 1.67
C ARG A 605 3.81 14.98 1.10
N GLN A 606 3.67 15.29 -0.18
CA GLN A 606 4.51 16.24 -0.89
C GLN A 606 4.07 17.70 -0.64
N CYS A 607 4.88 18.45 0.09
CA CYS A 607 4.67 19.89 0.32
C CYS A 607 5.01 20.75 -0.91
N TYR A 608 5.96 20.29 -1.72
CA TYR A 608 6.39 20.91 -2.98
C TYR A 608 6.98 19.84 -3.91
N SER A 609 7.28 20.18 -5.17
CA SER A 609 7.88 19.23 -6.12
C SER A 609 9.41 19.41 -6.14
N THR A 610 10.16 18.42 -5.64
CA THR A 610 11.64 18.38 -5.81
C THR A 610 12.09 17.69 -7.09
N TYR A 611 11.21 16.95 -7.76
CA TYR A 611 11.51 16.24 -8.99
C TYR A 611 10.47 16.51 -10.07
N SER A 612 10.93 16.58 -11.32
CA SER A 612 10.07 16.49 -12.52
C SER A 612 9.87 15.02 -12.85
N SER A 613 8.65 14.63 -13.16
CA SER A 613 8.33 13.28 -13.60
C SER A 613 8.04 13.23 -15.09
N ASP A 614 8.86 13.89 -15.91
CA ASP A 614 8.73 13.97 -17.39
C ASP A 614 8.67 12.61 -18.12
N GLY A 615 8.76 11.47 -17.41
CA GLY A 615 8.58 10.12 -17.96
C GLY A 615 7.75 9.14 -17.11
N ALA A 616 7.13 9.59 -16.01
CA ALA A 616 6.31 8.67 -15.21
C ALA A 616 4.99 8.38 -15.95
N ARG A 617 4.80 7.13 -16.36
CA ARG A 617 3.59 6.63 -17.06
C ARG A 617 2.26 6.90 -16.35
N GLY A 618 2.30 7.34 -15.08
CA GLY A 618 1.13 7.48 -14.22
C GLY A 618 0.33 8.78 -14.33
N GLY A 619 0.64 9.69 -15.25
CA GLY A 619 -0.07 10.98 -15.39
C GLY A 619 0.21 11.99 -14.26
N GLN A 620 -0.18 13.25 -14.48
CA GLN A 620 0.09 14.33 -13.52
C GLN A 620 -1.00 14.42 -12.45
N THR A 621 -0.61 14.46 -11.17
CA THR A 621 -1.55 14.66 -10.06
C THR A 621 -1.64 16.14 -9.71
N MET A 622 -2.86 16.68 -9.60
CA MET A 622 -3.09 18.06 -9.15
C MET A 622 -3.59 18.06 -7.71
N ILE A 623 -2.92 18.82 -6.84
CA ILE A 623 -3.30 19.04 -5.44
C ILE A 623 -3.68 20.51 -5.29
N ARG A 624 -4.89 20.80 -4.81
CA ARG A 624 -5.36 22.17 -4.57
C ARG A 624 -5.83 22.32 -3.13
N LEU A 625 -5.44 23.40 -2.47
CA LEU A 625 -6.10 23.84 -1.25
C LEU A 625 -7.31 24.69 -1.64
N VAL A 626 -8.50 24.31 -1.18
CA VAL A 626 -9.76 24.97 -1.50
C VAL A 626 -10.46 25.37 -0.21
N GLU A 627 -11.01 26.58 -0.17
CA GLU A 627 -11.84 27.05 0.94
C GLU A 627 -13.14 27.59 0.37
N ARG A 628 -14.28 26.97 0.74
CA ARG A 628 -15.62 27.38 0.28
C ARG A 628 -15.68 27.55 -1.25
N GLY A 629 -15.04 26.64 -1.98
CA GLY A 629 -14.97 26.63 -3.46
C GLY A 629 -13.88 27.51 -4.07
N ARG A 630 -13.21 28.38 -3.31
CA ARG A 630 -12.09 29.20 -3.79
C ARG A 630 -10.77 28.44 -3.69
N ILE A 631 -10.03 28.35 -4.80
CA ILE A 631 -8.67 27.80 -4.81
C ILE A 631 -7.72 28.82 -4.17
N LEU A 632 -6.97 28.38 -3.17
CA LEU A 632 -6.00 29.19 -2.43
C LEU A 632 -4.56 28.93 -2.89
N GLY A 633 -4.27 27.71 -3.30
CA GLY A 633 -2.98 27.32 -3.86
C GLY A 633 -3.08 25.97 -4.55
N ALA A 634 -2.19 25.71 -5.51
CA ALA A 634 -2.21 24.49 -6.30
C ALA A 634 -0.78 23.99 -6.57
N LEU A 635 -0.57 22.68 -6.49
CA LEU A 635 0.65 21.99 -6.88
C LEU A 635 0.31 20.96 -7.97
N LEU A 636 1.00 21.06 -9.09
CA LEU A 636 1.05 19.99 -10.08
C LEU A 636 2.22 19.08 -9.73
N HIS A 637 1.93 17.95 -9.10
CA HIS A 637 2.94 17.01 -8.68
C HIS A 637 3.58 16.35 -9.91
N GLY A 638 4.93 16.39 -9.96
CA GLY A 638 5.70 15.86 -11.07
C GLY A 638 5.86 16.86 -12.22
N GLY A 639 5.42 18.11 -12.02
CA GLY A 639 5.70 19.24 -12.90
C GLY A 639 7.10 19.84 -12.67
N VAL A 640 7.22 21.15 -12.81
CA VAL A 640 8.50 21.86 -12.67
C VAL A 640 9.01 21.79 -11.23
N VAL A 641 10.31 21.52 -11.06
CA VAL A 641 10.99 21.57 -9.77
C VAL A 641 10.93 23.01 -9.24
N ASN A 642 10.40 23.20 -8.03
CA ASN A 642 10.31 24.53 -7.43
C ASN A 642 11.64 24.90 -6.78
N GLU A 643 12.20 26.07 -7.13
CA GLU A 643 13.40 26.61 -6.45
C GLU A 643 13.11 27.01 -4.99
N HIS A 644 11.86 27.38 -4.70
CA HIS A 644 11.39 27.73 -3.36
C HIS A 644 10.71 26.54 -2.68
N ARG A 645 11.15 26.23 -1.45
CA ARG A 645 10.66 25.07 -0.67
C ARG A 645 9.26 25.27 -0.07
N ILE A 646 8.82 26.51 0.16
CA ILE A 646 7.50 26.83 0.72
C ILE A 646 6.65 27.48 -0.38
N THR A 647 5.97 26.66 -1.17
CA THR A 647 5.22 27.11 -2.36
C THR A 647 3.83 26.47 -2.46
N ALA A 648 3.09 26.83 -3.51
CA ALA A 648 1.88 26.14 -3.94
C ALA A 648 0.78 26.07 -2.86
N TRP A 649 0.07 24.94 -2.75
CA TRP A 649 -1.00 24.74 -1.77
C TRP A 649 -0.49 24.74 -0.32
N PHE A 650 0.75 24.27 -0.09
CA PHE A 650 1.33 24.18 1.24
C PHE A 650 1.64 25.56 1.82
N ARG A 651 2.14 26.49 1.01
CA ARG A 651 2.29 27.90 1.41
C ARG A 651 0.97 28.50 1.85
N ALA A 652 -0.09 28.32 1.05
CA ALA A 652 -1.41 28.86 1.38
C ALA A 652 -1.97 28.27 2.69
N LEU A 653 -1.72 26.99 2.96
CA LEU A 653 -2.09 26.36 4.24
C LEU A 653 -1.31 26.98 5.40
N LEU A 654 0.00 27.20 5.22
CA LEU A 654 0.87 27.77 6.24
C LEU A 654 0.52 29.23 6.56
N GLU A 655 0.27 30.06 5.54
CA GLU A 655 -0.20 31.45 5.70
C GLU A 655 -1.49 31.49 6.54
N LYS A 656 -2.45 30.61 6.23
CA LYS A 656 -3.68 30.49 7.02
C LYS A 656 -3.40 30.02 8.44
N ALA A 657 -2.64 28.95 8.61
CA ALA A 657 -2.36 28.36 9.91
C ALA A 657 -1.71 29.39 10.85
N LEU A 658 -0.72 30.14 10.35
CA LEU A 658 0.04 31.16 11.10
C LEU A 658 -0.69 32.51 11.24
N GLY A 659 -1.83 32.70 10.57
CA GLY A 659 -2.56 33.98 10.58
C GLY A 659 -1.87 35.11 9.80
N LEU A 660 -1.16 34.75 8.72
CA LEU A 660 -0.43 35.65 7.84
C LEU A 660 -1.15 35.89 6.50
N ASP A 661 -2.36 35.36 6.31
CA ASP A 661 -3.13 35.43 5.07
C ASP A 661 -3.51 36.85 4.61
N ASN A 662 -3.46 37.82 5.52
CA ASN A 662 -3.69 39.24 5.24
C ASN A 662 -2.40 40.09 5.26
N ASP A 663 -1.23 39.45 5.38
CA ASP A 663 0.05 40.15 5.46
C ASP A 663 0.73 40.23 4.09
N ALA A 664 0.91 41.45 3.57
CA ALA A 664 1.60 41.70 2.30
C ALA A 664 3.06 41.21 2.27
N HIS A 665 3.68 40.97 3.44
CA HIS A 665 5.05 40.46 3.55
C HIS A 665 5.14 38.96 3.84
N ALA A 666 4.01 38.25 3.94
CA ALA A 666 3.97 36.83 4.29
C ALA A 666 4.91 35.99 3.40
N GLU A 667 4.87 36.21 2.08
CA GLU A 667 5.69 35.46 1.12
C GLU A 667 7.20 35.61 1.37
N SER A 668 7.68 36.83 1.61
CA SER A 668 9.10 37.08 1.91
C SER A 668 9.49 36.44 3.24
N TRP A 669 8.66 36.58 4.28
CA TRP A 669 8.96 35.99 5.57
C TRP A 669 8.98 34.47 5.56
N LEU A 670 8.01 33.83 4.91
CA LEU A 670 7.97 32.38 4.83
C LEU A 670 9.17 31.83 4.06
N ASN A 671 9.62 32.51 3.00
CA ASN A 671 10.76 32.04 2.20
C ASN A 671 12.13 32.36 2.82
N GLU A 672 12.27 33.47 3.54
CA GLU A 672 13.57 33.92 4.07
C GLU A 672 13.79 33.55 5.53
N LYS A 673 12.73 33.49 6.33
CA LYS A 673 12.80 33.39 7.79
C LYS A 673 12.23 32.08 8.34
N LEU A 674 11.75 31.19 7.48
CA LEU A 674 11.27 29.86 7.86
C LEU A 674 11.94 28.79 7.00
N GLU A 675 12.38 27.71 7.64
CA GLU A 675 13.08 26.62 6.99
C GLU A 675 12.40 25.28 7.28
N LEU A 676 12.31 24.39 6.28
CA LEU A 676 11.90 23.01 6.49
C LEU A 676 13.05 22.22 7.11
N LEU A 677 12.79 21.57 8.24
CA LEU A 677 13.78 20.71 8.91
C LEU A 677 13.82 19.29 8.37
N SER A 678 12.91 18.96 7.46
CA SER A 678 12.92 17.72 6.69
C SER A 678 12.97 18.03 5.19
N ASP A 679 12.99 16.97 4.40
CA ASP A 679 12.80 17.01 2.96
C ASP A 679 11.41 17.56 2.57
N ASP A 680 11.08 17.47 1.29
CA ASP A 680 9.78 17.88 0.72
C ASP A 680 8.58 17.06 1.18
N ARG A 681 8.83 16.10 2.07
CA ARG A 681 7.88 15.08 2.47
C ARG A 681 7.54 15.24 3.94
N THR A 682 6.25 15.38 4.18
CA THR A 682 5.71 15.32 5.52
C THR A 682 5.87 13.94 6.12
N ARG A 683 5.95 13.94 7.44
CA ARG A 683 5.87 12.75 8.28
C ARG A 683 4.41 12.41 8.48
N VAL A 684 4.04 11.14 8.54
CA VAL A 684 2.61 10.77 8.63
C VAL A 684 2.29 9.85 9.81
N VAL A 685 1.13 10.07 10.41
CA VAL A 685 0.48 9.09 11.27
C VAL A 685 -0.80 8.67 10.58
N SER A 686 -0.86 7.45 10.08
CA SER A 686 -2.01 6.95 9.33
C SER A 686 -2.66 5.77 10.05
N SER A 687 -3.98 5.76 10.09
CA SER A 687 -4.78 4.72 10.71
C SER A 687 -5.93 4.39 9.77
N VAL A 688 -5.97 3.15 9.28
CA VAL A 688 -6.95 2.71 8.26
C VAL A 688 -7.70 1.48 8.78
N ILE A 689 -9.03 1.52 8.71
CA ILE A 689 -9.94 0.42 9.00
C ILE A 689 -10.67 0.05 7.71
N PRO A 690 -10.15 -0.92 6.94
CA PRO A 690 -10.86 -1.42 5.78
C PRO A 690 -11.99 -2.37 6.21
N ALA A 691 -13.00 -2.53 5.35
CA ALA A 691 -14.16 -3.39 5.62
C ALA A 691 -13.79 -4.89 5.56
N GLY A 692 -14.55 -5.76 6.23
CA GLY A 692 -14.27 -7.20 6.26
C GLY A 692 -13.20 -7.61 7.28
N ALA A 693 -12.79 -8.87 7.26
CA ALA A 693 -11.86 -9.44 8.24
C ALA A 693 -10.41 -9.46 7.73
N TYR A 694 -9.45 -9.63 8.64
CA TYR A 694 -8.06 -9.88 8.22
C TYR A 694 -7.99 -11.19 7.41
N PRO A 695 -7.31 -11.23 6.24
CA PRO A 695 -7.21 -12.46 5.47
C PRO A 695 -6.58 -13.59 6.29
N GLN A 696 -7.17 -14.78 6.18
CA GLN A 696 -6.68 -15.96 6.88
C GLN A 696 -5.80 -16.85 6.01
N THR A 697 -5.89 -16.69 4.68
CA THR A 697 -5.05 -17.41 3.72
C THR A 697 -3.62 -16.85 3.73
N PRO A 698 -2.58 -17.69 3.64
CA PRO A 698 -1.20 -17.22 3.47
C PRO A 698 -1.04 -16.23 2.32
N TRP A 699 -1.67 -16.49 1.17
CA TRP A 699 -1.63 -15.61 -0.01
C TRP A 699 -2.27 -14.25 0.27
N GLY A 700 -3.45 -14.24 0.92
CA GLY A 700 -4.11 -12.99 1.28
C GLY A 700 -3.30 -12.18 2.30
N ARG A 701 -2.65 -12.86 3.26
CA ARG A 701 -1.78 -12.21 4.26
C ARG A 701 -0.55 -11.58 3.61
N GLU A 702 0.14 -12.30 2.73
CA GLU A 702 1.29 -11.80 1.97
C GLU A 702 0.95 -10.51 1.22
N ARG A 703 -0.16 -10.52 0.47
CA ARG A 703 -0.65 -9.32 -0.23
C ARG A 703 -1.00 -8.16 0.69
N PHE A 704 -1.54 -8.45 1.87
CA PHE A 704 -1.79 -7.41 2.86
C PHE A 704 -0.51 -6.85 3.48
N GLU A 705 0.54 -7.66 3.62
CA GLU A 705 1.85 -7.19 4.03
C GLU A 705 2.48 -6.27 2.97
N GLU A 706 2.28 -6.54 1.67
CA GLU A 706 2.67 -5.60 0.61
C GLU A 706 1.95 -4.25 0.76
N ILE A 707 0.64 -4.27 1.01
CA ILE A 707 -0.15 -3.05 1.25
C ILE A 707 0.33 -2.31 2.50
N LEU A 708 0.62 -3.02 3.58
CA LEU A 708 1.17 -2.43 4.80
C LEU A 708 2.55 -1.82 4.55
N ALA A 709 3.42 -2.50 3.79
CA ALA A 709 4.72 -1.97 3.38
C ALA A 709 4.54 -0.67 2.59
N ARG A 710 3.62 -0.65 1.62
CA ARG A 710 3.29 0.57 0.85
C ARG A 710 2.82 1.69 1.77
N LEU A 711 1.85 1.43 2.65
CA LEU A 711 1.34 2.41 3.61
C LEU A 711 2.49 3.01 4.46
N ASN A 712 3.40 2.14 4.90
CA ASN A 712 4.55 2.49 5.74
C ASN A 712 5.62 3.30 4.98
N THR A 713 5.87 2.98 3.71
CA THR A 713 6.91 3.64 2.90
C THR A 713 6.56 5.09 2.52
N VAL A 714 7.57 5.82 2.05
CA VAL A 714 7.45 7.25 1.72
C VAL A 714 6.89 7.49 0.32
N ASP A 715 7.21 6.61 -0.62
CA ASP A 715 6.78 6.69 -2.02
C ASP A 715 5.97 5.42 -2.39
N PRO A 716 4.65 5.34 -2.14
CA PRO A 716 3.88 4.11 -2.34
C PRO A 716 3.36 3.91 -3.78
N TYR A 717 3.97 4.56 -4.78
CA TYR A 717 3.44 4.56 -6.16
C TYR A 717 3.50 3.17 -6.82
N GLY A 718 2.53 2.85 -7.68
CA GLY A 718 2.52 1.62 -8.49
C GLY A 718 1.66 0.50 -7.92
N GLN A 719 1.62 -0.63 -8.62
CA GLN A 719 0.72 -1.78 -8.33
C GLN A 719 1.30 -2.77 -7.31
N GLY A 720 2.58 -2.69 -7.01
CA GLY A 720 3.28 -3.51 -6.02
C GLY A 720 4.18 -2.65 -5.15
N HIS A 721 5.34 -3.19 -4.77
CA HIS A 721 6.35 -2.39 -4.10
C HIS A 721 6.90 -1.32 -5.06
N PHE A 722 6.92 -0.06 -4.61
CA PHE A 722 7.59 1.01 -5.35
C PHE A 722 9.11 0.82 -5.39
N TYR A 723 9.67 0.41 -4.25
CA TYR A 723 11.06 0.00 -4.15
C TYR A 723 11.19 -1.49 -4.47
N GLU A 724 12.42 -1.99 -4.51
CA GLU A 724 12.67 -3.41 -4.61
C GLU A 724 11.91 -4.15 -3.48
N PRO A 725 11.12 -5.20 -3.80
CA PRO A 725 10.24 -5.87 -2.83
C PRO A 725 10.93 -6.35 -1.56
N ARG A 726 12.09 -7.00 -1.68
CA ARG A 726 12.88 -7.51 -0.55
C ARG A 726 13.31 -6.36 0.38
N VAL A 727 13.76 -5.23 -0.16
CA VAL A 727 14.15 -4.05 0.62
C VAL A 727 12.93 -3.46 1.34
N ALA A 728 11.79 -3.34 0.65
CA ALA A 728 10.56 -2.84 1.26
C ALA A 728 10.07 -3.75 2.41
N MET A 729 10.16 -5.06 2.23
CA MET A 729 9.79 -6.05 3.24
C MET A 729 10.80 -6.12 4.40
N GLU A 730 12.11 -5.98 4.14
CA GLU A 730 13.12 -5.84 5.20
C GLU A 730 12.89 -4.58 6.04
N GLU A 731 12.56 -3.46 5.40
CA GLU A 731 12.26 -2.20 6.06
C GLU A 731 10.96 -2.29 6.88
N LEU A 732 9.91 -2.91 6.31
CA LEU A 732 8.70 -3.23 7.06
C LEU A 732 9.05 -4.08 8.28
N GLY A 733 9.78 -5.18 8.11
CA GLY A 733 10.16 -6.10 9.19
C GLY A 733 10.89 -5.42 10.34
N ARG A 734 11.77 -4.45 10.07
CA ARG A 734 12.46 -3.66 11.11
C ARG A 734 11.52 -2.73 11.89
N GLY A 735 10.42 -2.32 11.28
CA GLY A 735 9.45 -1.37 11.82
C GLY A 735 8.15 -1.99 12.32
N LEU A 736 7.96 -3.32 12.21
CA LEU A 736 6.73 -4.00 12.63
C LEU A 736 6.58 -3.99 14.16
N TYR A 737 5.36 -3.70 14.62
CA TYR A 737 4.97 -3.87 16.02
C TYR A 737 3.81 -4.87 16.12
N GLU A 738 4.12 -6.10 16.54
CA GLU A 738 3.24 -7.26 16.38
C GLU A 738 2.37 -7.59 17.60
N ARG A 739 2.46 -6.83 18.70
CA ARG A 739 1.78 -7.13 19.97
C ARG A 739 0.30 -7.47 19.81
N PHE A 740 -0.39 -6.77 18.91
CA PHE A 740 -1.83 -6.89 18.69
C PHE A 740 -2.19 -7.58 17.36
N ARG A 741 -1.23 -8.26 16.72
CA ARG A 741 -1.44 -8.91 15.40
C ARG A 741 -2.59 -9.92 15.43
N ALA A 742 -2.71 -10.70 16.51
CA ALA A 742 -3.80 -11.66 16.69
C ALA A 742 -5.19 -11.01 16.79
N ASN A 743 -5.27 -9.74 17.20
CA ASN A 743 -6.50 -8.95 17.26
C ASN A 743 -6.77 -8.19 15.96
N GLY A 744 -6.09 -8.53 14.86
CA GLY A 744 -6.25 -7.83 13.59
C GLY A 744 -5.66 -6.43 13.58
N SER A 745 -4.70 -6.12 14.46
CA SER A 745 -4.01 -4.82 14.50
C SER A 745 -2.59 -4.95 13.96
N LEU A 746 -2.32 -4.31 12.83
CA LEU A 746 -1.01 -4.29 12.19
C LEU A 746 -0.41 -2.89 12.29
N PHE A 747 0.73 -2.78 12.95
CA PHE A 747 1.46 -1.53 13.08
C PHE A 747 2.80 -1.63 12.37
N ALA A 748 3.19 -0.55 11.72
CA ALA A 748 4.55 -0.38 11.23
C ALA A 748 5.00 1.07 11.43
N CYS A 749 6.31 1.27 11.60
CA CYS A 749 6.87 2.60 11.59
C CYS A 749 8.19 2.67 10.84
N THR A 750 8.47 3.87 10.33
CA THR A 750 9.75 4.27 9.75
C THR A 750 10.20 5.57 10.43
N PRO A 751 11.37 6.14 10.10
CA PRO A 751 11.68 7.52 10.50
C PRO A 751 10.66 8.55 9.99
N HIS A 752 9.76 8.17 9.07
CA HIS A 752 8.88 9.06 8.36
C HIS A 752 7.39 8.81 8.59
N SER A 753 7.04 7.69 9.21
CA SER A 753 5.65 7.26 9.31
C SER A 753 5.42 6.40 10.56
N LEU A 754 4.22 6.53 11.11
CA LEU A 754 3.61 5.53 11.98
C LEU A 754 2.28 5.14 11.35
N VAL A 755 2.16 3.88 10.95
CA VAL A 755 0.98 3.39 10.23
C VAL A 755 0.31 2.28 11.00
N PHE A 756 -1.01 2.25 10.88
CA PHE A 756 -1.86 1.25 11.46
C PHE A 756 -2.91 0.79 10.46
N LEU A 757 -3.04 -0.52 10.32
CA LEU A 757 -4.09 -1.18 9.55
C LEU A 757 -4.83 -2.17 10.46
N GLY A 758 -6.14 -1.98 10.60
CA GLY A 758 -6.95 -2.65 11.62
C GLY A 758 -8.21 -3.34 11.10
N PHE A 759 -8.56 -4.51 11.66
CA PHE A 759 -9.78 -5.27 11.29
C PHE A 759 -10.63 -5.66 12.49
N GLY A 760 -11.92 -5.33 12.47
CA GLY A 760 -12.88 -5.64 13.54
C GLY A 760 -12.97 -4.57 14.64
N TRP A 761 -13.78 -4.86 15.66
CA TRP A 761 -14.13 -3.90 16.72
C TRP A 761 -12.92 -3.36 17.51
N PHE A 762 -12.02 -4.22 18.00
CA PHE A 762 -10.91 -3.77 18.86
C PHE A 762 -9.96 -2.81 18.12
N PRO A 763 -9.50 -3.12 16.90
CA PRO A 763 -8.76 -2.16 16.07
C PRO A 763 -9.52 -0.86 15.80
N THR A 764 -10.84 -0.92 15.64
CA THR A 764 -11.68 0.24 15.29
C THR A 764 -11.92 1.18 16.46
N ASP A 765 -12.37 0.66 17.61
CA ASP A 765 -12.87 1.49 18.72
C ASP A 765 -11.83 1.80 19.77
N ILE A 766 -10.82 0.93 19.90
CA ILE A 766 -9.74 1.10 20.86
C ILE A 766 -8.54 1.72 20.16
N ILE A 767 -8.01 1.05 19.13
CA ILE A 767 -6.76 1.49 18.52
C ILE A 767 -6.95 2.71 17.63
N HIS A 768 -7.81 2.64 16.61
CA HIS A 768 -8.02 3.74 15.67
C HIS A 768 -8.63 4.97 16.35
N LYS A 769 -9.79 4.79 17.02
CA LYS A 769 -10.52 5.89 17.64
C LYS A 769 -9.80 6.52 18.84
N ARG A 770 -9.09 5.74 19.67
CA ARG A 770 -8.41 6.28 20.87
C ARG A 770 -6.90 6.34 20.68
N HIS A 771 -6.21 5.22 20.48
CA HIS A 771 -4.74 5.18 20.57
C HIS A 771 -4.06 5.99 19.46
N MET A 772 -4.40 5.72 18.20
CA MET A 772 -3.86 6.42 17.02
C MET A 772 -4.34 7.88 16.93
N ALA A 773 -5.50 8.20 17.50
CA ALA A 773 -6.01 9.56 17.59
C ALA A 773 -5.33 10.40 18.69
N THR A 774 -4.73 9.78 19.71
CA THR A 774 -4.22 10.45 20.92
C THR A 774 -2.78 10.01 21.25
N MET A 775 -2.57 9.12 22.21
CA MET A 775 -1.28 8.77 22.79
C MET A 775 -0.25 8.21 21.80
N TYR A 776 -0.61 7.35 20.86
CA TYR A 776 0.36 6.80 19.89
C TYR A 776 0.82 7.87 18.89
N ARG A 777 -0.12 8.73 18.43
CA ARG A 777 0.23 9.91 17.63
C ARG A 777 1.14 10.84 18.42
N ARG A 778 0.87 11.08 19.70
CA ARG A 778 1.72 11.94 20.53
C ARG A 778 3.12 11.35 20.74
N MET A 779 3.25 10.05 20.93
CA MET A 779 4.56 9.39 20.98
C MET A 779 5.35 9.58 19.67
N PHE A 780 4.68 9.43 18.52
CA PHE A 780 5.28 9.72 17.22
C PHE A 780 5.68 11.20 17.10
N LEU A 781 4.82 12.12 17.50
CA LEU A 781 5.09 13.56 17.51
C LEU A 781 6.34 13.89 18.35
N VAL A 782 6.50 13.26 19.51
CA VAL A 782 7.66 13.43 20.39
C VAL A 782 8.94 12.89 19.73
N ALA A 783 8.88 11.72 19.09
CA ALA A 783 10.02 11.20 18.34
C ALA A 783 10.44 12.13 17.20
N MET A 784 9.47 12.66 16.43
CA MET A 784 9.71 13.63 15.36
C MET A 784 10.25 14.97 15.89
N PHE A 785 9.78 15.39 17.06
CA PHE A 785 10.29 16.56 17.77
C PHE A 785 11.76 16.40 18.16
N TYR A 786 12.11 15.26 18.76
CA TYR A 786 13.51 14.95 19.10
C TYR A 786 14.39 14.99 17.85
N GLN A 787 13.97 14.33 16.77
CA GLN A 787 14.71 14.38 15.50
C GLN A 787 14.88 15.81 14.98
N SER A 788 13.80 16.61 15.01
CA SER A 788 13.82 17.98 14.50
C SER A 788 14.71 18.91 15.32
N ILE A 789 14.72 18.76 16.64
CA ILE A 789 15.59 19.54 17.53
C ILE A 789 17.04 19.16 17.34
N LEU A 790 17.35 17.86 17.30
CA LEU A 790 18.70 17.39 17.04
C LEU A 790 19.21 17.94 15.70
N HIS A 791 18.39 17.87 14.64
CA HIS A 791 18.75 18.46 13.36
C HIS A 791 18.97 19.97 13.43
N ALA A 792 18.08 20.72 14.09
CA ALA A 792 18.23 22.17 14.26
C ALA A 792 19.49 22.54 15.06
N LEU A 793 19.83 21.78 16.11
CA LEU A 793 21.05 21.95 16.90
C LEU A 793 22.30 21.67 16.05
N ALA A 794 22.28 20.62 15.24
CA ALA A 794 23.36 20.29 14.31
C ALA A 794 23.56 21.40 13.26
N LEU A 795 22.48 21.98 12.72
CA LEU A 795 22.58 23.13 11.83
C LEU A 795 23.20 24.34 12.54
N SER A 796 22.77 24.65 13.76
CA SER A 796 23.34 25.75 14.56
C SER A 796 24.82 25.52 14.92
N LEU A 797 25.24 24.27 15.20
CA LEU A 797 26.64 23.90 15.40
C LEU A 797 27.46 24.18 14.13
N ASN A 798 26.97 23.75 12.98
CA ASN A 798 27.61 23.97 11.69
C ASN A 798 27.71 25.46 11.31
N GLU A 799 26.64 26.23 11.52
CA GLU A 799 26.62 27.68 11.28
C GLU A 799 27.63 28.41 12.19
N ALA A 800 27.66 28.06 13.48
CA ALA A 800 28.63 28.58 14.43
C ALA A 800 30.08 28.22 14.02
N GLY A 801 30.28 27.01 13.49
CA GLY A 801 31.56 26.53 12.96
C GLY A 801 32.03 27.20 11.67
N ARG A 802 31.10 27.56 10.76
CA ARG A 802 31.38 28.13 9.44
C ARG A 802 31.60 29.65 9.42
N GLY A 803 31.32 30.35 10.53
CA GLY A 803 31.43 31.81 10.63
C GLY A 803 32.81 32.38 10.26
N ASN A 804 33.01 32.69 8.97
CA ASN A 804 34.14 33.37 8.32
C ASN A 804 35.52 32.68 8.48
N GLY A 805 35.83 31.76 7.56
CA GLY A 805 37.19 31.35 7.16
C GLY A 805 38.25 31.33 8.26
N VAL A 806 38.55 30.16 8.83
CA VAL A 806 39.65 29.93 9.80
C VAL A 806 39.57 30.79 11.08
N GLY A 807 38.47 31.50 11.31
CA GLY A 807 38.21 32.22 12.57
C GLY A 807 37.68 31.28 13.66
N PRO A 808 38.06 31.45 14.93
CA PRO A 808 37.44 30.71 16.03
C PRO A 808 35.96 31.09 16.13
N ILE A 809 35.11 30.08 16.34
CA ILE A 809 33.69 30.22 16.69
C ILE A 809 33.54 31.32 17.75
N ARG A 810 32.50 32.15 17.66
CA ARG A 810 32.30 33.18 18.68
C ARG A 810 31.90 32.49 19.98
N GLU A 811 32.71 32.68 21.02
CA GLU A 811 32.56 32.04 22.33
C GLU A 811 31.14 32.17 22.92
N HIS A 812 30.44 33.28 22.64
CA HIS A 812 29.07 33.48 23.12
C HIS A 812 28.03 32.63 22.37
N GLU A 813 28.17 32.48 21.05
CA GLU A 813 27.29 31.62 20.23
C GLU A 813 27.45 30.15 20.66
N PHE A 814 28.69 29.72 20.89
CA PHE A 814 28.96 28.37 21.42
C PHE A 814 28.42 28.16 22.84
N LYS A 815 28.60 29.13 23.75
CA LYS A 815 28.07 29.06 25.11
C LYS A 815 26.54 28.98 25.14
N ASP A 816 25.87 29.75 24.28
CA ASP A 816 24.43 29.72 24.14
C ASP A 816 23.95 28.35 23.62
N LEU A 817 24.59 27.84 22.56
CA LEU A 817 24.28 26.52 22.01
C LEU A 817 24.50 25.38 23.03
N ARG A 818 25.58 25.42 23.81
CA ARG A 818 25.81 24.48 24.91
C ARG A 818 24.71 24.57 25.96
N ALA A 819 24.34 25.77 26.38
CA ALA A 819 23.26 25.97 27.35
C ALA A 819 21.94 25.38 26.83
N ARG A 820 21.68 25.53 25.53
CA ARG A 820 20.50 24.95 24.88
C ARG A 820 20.49 23.43 24.92
N ILE A 821 21.62 22.79 24.66
CA ILE A 821 21.73 21.33 24.61
C ILE A 821 21.66 20.72 26.01
N ILE A 822 22.27 21.37 26.99
CA ILE A 822 22.12 21.00 28.41
C ILE A 822 20.64 21.09 28.81
N TYR A 823 19.96 22.17 28.43
CA TYR A 823 18.54 22.33 28.72
C TYR A 823 17.70 21.23 28.07
N PHE A 824 17.90 20.97 26.77
CA PHE A 824 17.22 19.90 26.04
C PHE A 824 17.44 18.54 26.71
N THR A 825 18.69 18.21 27.05
CA THR A 825 19.05 16.94 27.72
C THR A 825 18.36 16.79 29.08
N ASN A 826 18.33 17.85 29.87
CA ASN A 826 17.83 17.78 31.25
C ASN A 826 16.30 17.85 31.37
N HIS A 827 15.62 18.47 30.40
CA HIS A 827 14.19 18.81 30.56
C HIS A 827 13.28 18.26 29.46
N LEU A 828 13.83 17.90 28.30
CA LEU A 828 13.04 17.51 27.14
C LEU A 828 13.37 16.10 26.66
N TRP A 829 14.62 15.65 26.77
CA TRP A 829 15.07 14.34 26.30
C TRP A 829 14.76 13.23 27.31
N PHE A 830 13.71 12.45 27.05
CA PHE A 830 13.28 11.35 27.89
C PHE A 830 13.42 10.03 27.13
N ARG A 831 14.21 9.08 27.69
CA ARG A 831 14.32 7.73 27.13
C ARG A 831 13.07 6.88 27.30
N ARG A 832 12.22 7.22 28.27
CA ARG A 832 11.00 6.50 28.58
C ARG A 832 9.87 7.48 28.75
N LEU A 833 8.81 7.31 27.96
CA LEU A 833 7.64 8.19 27.99
C LEU A 833 6.47 7.64 28.80
N SER A 834 6.35 6.32 28.90
CA SER A 834 5.19 5.65 29.52
C SER A 834 5.62 4.62 30.57
N SER A 835 4.77 4.39 31.57
CA SER A 835 4.87 3.25 32.46
C SER A 835 4.27 1.98 31.84
N GLN A 836 3.36 2.12 30.88
CA GLN A 836 2.68 1.00 30.23
C GLN A 836 3.63 0.27 29.28
N VAL A 837 3.64 -1.07 29.35
CA VAL A 837 4.54 -1.92 28.55
C VAL A 837 4.40 -1.63 27.06
N GLN A 838 3.18 -1.57 26.54
CA GLN A 838 2.90 -1.23 25.14
C GLN A 838 3.43 0.17 24.73
N GLY A 839 3.39 1.14 25.64
CA GLY A 839 3.89 2.49 25.38
C GLY A 839 5.42 2.57 25.39
N VAL A 840 6.07 1.78 26.24
CA VAL A 840 7.53 1.63 26.25
C VAL A 840 8.00 1.00 24.94
N GLU A 841 7.43 -0.15 24.57
CA GLU A 841 7.84 -0.88 23.37
C GLU A 841 7.64 -0.07 22.08
N LEU A 842 6.49 0.59 21.93
CA LEU A 842 6.23 1.40 20.76
C LEU A 842 7.19 2.60 20.68
N PHE A 843 7.46 3.28 21.80
CA PHE A 843 8.36 4.43 21.79
C PHE A 843 9.83 4.04 21.59
N ASP A 844 10.26 2.90 22.14
CA ASP A 844 11.60 2.35 21.89
C ASP A 844 11.77 2.03 20.40
N LEU A 845 10.75 1.41 19.78
CA LEU A 845 10.75 1.15 18.35
C LEU A 845 10.81 2.46 17.53
N LEU A 846 9.96 3.44 17.84
CA LEU A 846 9.97 4.76 17.19
C LEU A 846 11.34 5.45 17.30
N SER A 847 11.94 5.42 18.49
CA SER A 847 13.24 6.04 18.77
C SER A 847 14.37 5.35 18.01
N ALA A 848 14.35 4.02 17.97
CA ALA A 848 15.30 3.22 17.21
C ALA A 848 15.16 3.47 15.70
N ARG A 849 13.94 3.46 15.17
CA ARG A 849 13.69 3.74 13.75
C ARG A 849 14.12 5.14 13.36
N ALA A 850 13.83 6.15 14.18
CA ALA A 850 14.26 7.52 13.91
C ALA A 850 15.76 7.78 14.17
N GLY A 851 16.51 6.79 14.68
CA GLY A 851 17.95 6.91 14.94
C GLY A 851 18.28 7.97 16.00
N LEU A 852 17.39 8.17 16.97
CA LEU A 852 17.46 9.30 17.90
C LEU A 852 18.71 9.21 18.79
N ASP A 853 19.00 8.03 19.34
CA ASP A 853 20.19 7.85 20.18
C ASP A 853 21.49 8.12 19.42
N GLN A 854 21.60 7.67 18.17
CA GLN A 854 22.77 7.92 17.33
C GLN A 854 22.94 9.43 17.07
N GLN A 855 21.89 10.12 16.61
CA GLN A 855 21.94 11.56 16.35
C GLN A 855 22.27 12.36 17.61
N TYR A 856 21.72 11.95 18.76
CA TYR A 856 22.05 12.56 20.04
C TYR A 856 23.53 12.42 20.38
N GLN A 857 24.11 11.22 20.23
CA GLN A 857 25.54 11.00 20.50
C GLN A 857 26.43 11.79 19.54
N GLU A 858 26.10 11.84 18.25
CA GLU A 858 26.85 12.62 17.26
C GLU A 858 26.93 14.10 17.63
N ILE A 859 25.82 14.67 18.09
CA ILE A 859 25.74 16.07 18.54
C ILE A 859 26.49 16.26 19.86
N ALA A 860 26.36 15.35 20.82
CA ALA A 860 27.10 15.40 22.07
C ALA A 860 28.63 15.39 21.82
N ASP A 861 29.10 14.49 20.97
CA ASP A 861 30.50 14.36 20.57
C ASP A 861 31.02 15.61 19.81
N GLU A 862 30.17 16.23 18.98
CA GLU A 862 30.53 17.47 18.27
C GLU A 862 30.69 18.66 19.24
N ILE A 863 29.82 18.78 20.25
CA ILE A 863 29.95 19.82 21.28
C ILE A 863 31.20 19.60 22.12
N GLU A 864 31.49 18.36 22.53
CA GLU A 864 32.67 18.06 23.34
C GLU A 864 33.96 18.39 22.58
N ARG A 865 34.00 18.07 21.28
CA ARG A 865 35.11 18.45 20.39
C ARG A 865 35.23 19.97 20.26
N ALA A 866 34.12 20.69 20.09
CA ALA A 866 34.11 22.14 20.02
C ALA A 866 34.54 22.79 21.35
N GLU A 867 34.14 22.25 22.50
CA GLU A 867 34.57 22.70 23.83
C GLU A 867 36.07 22.47 24.04
N SER A 868 36.57 21.29 23.65
CA SER A 868 37.99 20.96 23.69
C SER A 868 38.81 21.93 22.84
N PHE A 869 38.33 22.26 21.63
CA PHE A 869 38.96 23.25 20.77
C PHE A 869 38.95 24.65 21.40
N HIS A 870 37.82 25.10 21.96
CA HIS A 870 37.72 26.39 22.64
C HIS A 870 38.66 26.50 23.83
N THR A 871 38.76 25.44 24.63
CA THR A 871 39.66 25.36 25.78
C THR A 871 41.12 25.40 25.35
N ALA A 872 41.47 24.68 24.27
CA ALA A 872 42.80 24.71 23.69
C ALA A 872 43.18 26.10 23.15
N VAL A 873 42.27 26.79 22.45
CA VAL A 873 42.47 28.16 21.96
C VAL A 873 42.59 29.16 23.11
N ALA A 874 41.77 29.02 24.16
CA ALA A 874 41.84 29.86 25.36
C ALA A 874 43.20 29.66 26.07
N ARG A 875 43.61 28.41 26.25
CA ARG A 875 44.93 28.07 26.82
C ARG A 875 46.08 28.61 25.98
N GLN A 876 46.01 28.49 24.65
CA GLN A 876 47.04 29.05 23.77
C GLN A 876 47.11 30.59 23.88
N ARG A 877 45.96 31.26 24.04
CA ARG A 877 45.91 32.71 24.29
C ARG A 877 46.51 33.06 25.64
N ASP A 878 46.18 32.34 26.69
CA ASP A 878 46.74 32.57 28.03
C ASP A 878 48.25 32.30 28.03
N GLU A 879 48.72 31.22 27.40
CA GLU A 879 50.15 30.95 27.23
C GLU A 879 50.84 32.01 26.38
N SER A 880 50.18 32.57 25.36
CA SER A 880 50.73 33.69 24.58
C SER A 880 50.78 34.99 25.40
N PHE A 881 49.78 35.22 26.27
CA PHE A 881 49.74 36.35 27.18
C PHE A 881 50.79 36.21 28.28
N HIS A 882 50.92 35.06 28.93
CA HIS A 882 51.97 34.76 29.88
C HIS A 882 53.35 34.86 29.26
N ARG A 883 53.54 34.39 28.01
CA ARG A 883 54.79 34.61 27.27
C ARG A 883 55.05 36.09 27.01
N ALA A 884 54.03 36.86 26.62
CA ALA A 884 54.18 38.30 26.40
C ALA A 884 54.47 39.04 27.72
N VAL A 885 53.80 38.70 28.82
CA VAL A 885 54.03 39.27 30.15
C VAL A 885 55.39 38.85 30.70
N ALA A 886 55.84 37.61 30.47
CA ALA A 886 57.19 37.21 30.84
C ALA A 886 58.23 37.96 30.01
N PHE A 887 58.01 38.06 28.69
CA PHE A 887 58.93 38.74 27.77
C PHE A 887 59.03 40.25 28.00
N TRP A 888 57.92 40.94 28.30
CA TRP A 888 57.89 42.39 28.53
C TRP A 888 57.96 42.79 30.00
N GLY A 889 57.34 42.00 30.88
CA GLY A 889 57.29 42.24 32.32
C GLY A 889 58.60 41.91 33.02
N ALA A 890 59.35 40.88 32.61
CA ALA A 890 60.64 40.60 33.22
C ALA A 890 61.65 41.76 33.00
N PRO A 891 61.82 42.32 31.79
CA PRO A 891 62.64 43.52 31.59
C PRO A 891 62.14 44.73 32.36
N LEU A 892 60.82 44.93 32.46
CA LEU A 892 60.25 46.06 33.19
C LEU A 892 60.49 45.96 34.70
N VAL A 893 60.28 44.78 35.29
CA VAL A 893 60.57 44.53 36.71
C VAL A 893 62.06 44.67 36.99
N LEU A 894 62.92 44.14 36.11
CA LEU A 894 64.37 44.29 36.23
C LEU A 894 64.79 45.77 36.15
N PHE A 895 64.16 46.54 35.25
CA PHE A 895 64.39 47.97 35.08
C PHE A 895 63.92 48.79 36.29
N VAL A 896 62.73 48.51 36.83
CA VAL A 896 62.22 49.16 38.05
C VAL A 896 63.08 48.80 39.26
N ALA A 897 63.49 47.54 39.38
CA ALA A 897 64.42 47.11 40.42
C ALA A 897 65.77 47.83 40.30
N MET A 898 66.30 48.00 39.09
CA MET A 898 67.49 48.81 38.84
C MET A 898 67.28 50.27 39.27
N LEU A 899 66.17 50.92 38.91
CA LEU A 899 65.88 52.31 39.30
C LEU A 899 65.69 52.51 40.81
N ALA A 900 65.29 51.46 41.53
CA ALA A 900 65.11 51.50 42.98
C ALA A 900 66.42 51.34 43.79
N ILE A 901 67.54 51.00 43.12
CA ILE A 901 68.86 50.95 43.77
C ILE A 901 69.29 52.41 44.07
N PRO A 902 69.59 52.76 45.33
CA PRO A 902 70.06 54.10 45.66
C PRO A 902 71.41 54.40 44.97
N ALA A 903 71.71 55.68 44.76
CA ALA A 903 72.78 56.12 43.86
C ALA A 903 74.18 55.60 44.25
N ASP A 904 74.41 55.30 45.52
CA ASP A 904 75.59 54.62 46.06
C ASP A 904 75.67 53.14 45.68
N GLY A 905 74.55 52.40 45.70
CA GLY A 905 74.46 51.01 45.25
C GLY A 905 74.68 50.83 43.74
N TYR A 906 74.42 51.86 42.93
CA TYR A 906 74.72 51.84 41.49
C TYR A 906 76.23 51.71 41.22
N PHE A 907 77.08 52.38 42.01
CA PHE A 907 78.53 52.32 41.84
C PHE A 907 79.10 50.94 42.21
N ASP A 908 78.55 50.29 43.23
CA ASP A 908 78.96 48.93 43.62
C ASP A 908 78.50 47.84 42.63
N LEU A 909 77.29 47.95 42.07
CA LEU A 909 76.80 47.02 41.04
C LEU A 909 77.67 47.09 39.76
N TRP A 910 78.04 48.31 39.34
CA TRP A 910 78.98 48.51 38.22
C TRP A 910 80.38 48.02 38.55
N GLY A 911 80.85 48.21 39.79
CA GLY A 911 82.09 47.62 40.28
C GLY A 911 82.08 46.10 40.25
N TRP A 912 80.95 45.47 40.57
CA TRP A 912 80.78 44.02 40.52
C TRP A 912 80.68 43.47 39.08
N LEU A 913 79.92 44.12 38.19
CA LEU A 913 79.86 43.77 36.78
C LEU A 913 81.21 43.95 36.06
N ALA A 914 81.96 44.99 36.43
CA ALA A 914 83.33 45.19 35.94
C ALA A 914 84.28 44.07 36.40
N ARG A 915 84.10 43.53 37.62
CA ARG A 915 84.86 42.36 38.11
C ARG A 915 84.45 41.05 37.43
N LEU A 916 83.18 40.88 37.05
CA LEU A 916 82.73 39.72 36.28
C LEU A 916 83.21 39.74 34.82
N GLY A 917 83.23 40.92 34.19
CA GLY A 917 83.76 41.09 32.83
C GLY A 917 85.28 40.87 32.71
N GLN A 918 86.03 40.99 33.82
CA GLN A 918 87.48 40.80 33.84
C GLN A 918 87.95 39.37 33.57
N ASN A 919 87.06 38.37 33.65
CA ASN A 919 87.48 36.97 33.48
C ASN A 919 87.36 36.41 32.06
N HIS A 920 86.66 37.05 31.10
CA HIS A 920 86.50 36.46 29.76
C HIS A 920 86.41 37.40 28.54
N VAL A 921 86.71 38.71 28.63
CA VAL A 921 86.75 39.57 27.42
C VAL A 921 87.97 40.51 27.42
N ALA A 922 88.67 40.54 26.28
CA ALA A 922 89.94 41.24 26.05
C ALA A 922 89.86 42.79 26.19
N PRO A 923 91.00 43.49 26.47
CA PRO A 923 91.03 44.86 27.02
C PRO A 923 90.80 46.02 26.02
N TRP A 924 90.03 45.85 24.95
CA TRP A 924 90.00 46.83 23.85
C TRP A 924 88.84 47.84 23.91
N MET A 925 88.02 47.84 24.97
CA MET A 925 87.02 48.88 25.21
C MET A 925 87.45 49.82 26.35
N CYS A 926 88.54 50.56 26.16
CA CYS A 926 88.72 51.86 26.81
C CYS A 926 88.31 52.96 25.81
N VAL A 927 87.03 53.02 25.51
CA VAL A 927 86.40 54.15 24.82
C VAL A 927 85.77 55.03 25.89
N SER A 928 86.41 56.18 26.11
CA SER A 928 85.93 57.52 26.51
C SER A 928 84.68 57.66 27.40
N GLY A 929 84.49 58.86 27.97
CA GLY A 929 83.26 59.26 28.65
C GLY A 929 81.96 59.08 27.85
N ASP A 930 82.05 58.63 26.59
CA ASP A 930 80.93 58.35 25.71
C ASP A 930 80.11 57.12 26.11
N LEU A 931 80.67 56.12 26.82
CA LEU A 931 79.85 55.00 27.31
C LEU A 931 78.90 55.44 28.44
N ARG A 932 79.32 56.41 29.26
CA ARG A 932 78.47 57.03 30.28
C ARG A 932 77.34 57.81 29.64
N TRP A 933 77.65 58.60 28.60
CA TRP A 933 76.64 59.27 27.78
C TRP A 933 75.75 58.28 27.04
N LEU A 934 76.25 57.13 26.59
CA LEU A 934 75.44 56.09 25.97
C LEU A 934 74.48 55.46 26.98
N THR A 935 74.91 55.17 28.21
CA THR A 935 73.99 54.72 29.28
C THR A 935 73.00 55.80 29.71
N LEU A 936 73.40 57.07 29.70
CA LEU A 936 72.52 58.19 30.04
C LEU A 936 71.53 58.49 28.90
N LEU A 937 71.95 58.34 27.64
CA LEU A 937 71.11 58.42 26.45
C LEU A 937 70.20 57.20 26.32
N LEU A 938 70.68 55.99 26.62
CA LEU A 938 69.84 54.79 26.70
C LEU A 938 68.86 54.91 27.87
N GLY A 939 69.30 55.44 29.01
CA GLY A 939 68.46 55.73 30.17
C GLY A 939 67.40 56.79 29.85
N LEU A 940 67.76 57.88 29.17
CA LEU A 940 66.84 58.91 28.70
C LEU A 940 65.93 58.41 27.57
N PHE A 941 66.43 57.56 26.67
CA PHE A 941 65.64 56.93 25.61
C PHE A 941 64.64 55.94 26.20
N PHE A 942 65.05 55.15 27.19
CA PHE A 942 64.15 54.28 27.95
C PHE A 942 63.17 55.09 28.80
N ALA A 943 63.59 56.19 29.42
CA ALA A 943 62.70 57.07 30.17
C ALA A 943 61.69 57.78 29.24
N ALA A 944 62.11 58.20 28.05
CA ALA A 944 61.24 58.76 27.02
C ALA A 944 60.30 57.70 26.44
N ALA A 945 60.78 56.49 26.16
CA ALA A 945 59.97 55.36 25.75
C ALA A 945 58.97 54.95 26.85
N LEU A 946 59.37 55.00 28.13
CA LEU A 946 58.49 54.79 29.28
C LEU A 946 57.50 55.93 29.48
N ALA A 947 57.85 57.18 29.18
CA ALA A 947 56.92 58.31 29.23
C ALA A 947 55.89 58.23 28.09
N LEU A 948 56.28 57.65 26.96
CA LEU A 948 55.40 57.38 25.81
C LEU A 948 54.61 56.07 25.97
N LEU A 949 55.04 55.14 26.82
CA LEU A 949 54.38 53.85 27.05
C LEU A 949 52.96 53.98 27.60
N PRO A 950 52.65 54.88 28.58
CA PRO A 950 51.28 55.18 28.97
C PRO A 950 50.46 55.70 27.80
N GLY A 951 51.03 56.56 26.95
CA GLY A 951 50.37 57.07 25.75
C GLY A 951 50.08 55.98 24.73
N TRP A 952 51.01 55.05 24.53
CA TRP A 952 50.86 53.92 23.60
C TRP A 952 49.93 52.83 24.14
N LEU A 953 50.01 52.50 25.44
CA LEU A 953 49.08 51.61 26.11
C LEU A 953 47.67 52.22 26.19
N LEU A 954 47.56 53.53 26.41
CA LEU A 954 46.29 54.26 26.33
C LEU A 954 45.78 54.27 24.89
N TYR A 955 46.63 54.43 23.88
CA TYR A 955 46.26 54.33 22.47
C TYR A 955 45.76 52.92 22.11
N LEU A 956 46.44 51.86 22.55
CA LEU A 956 46.02 50.47 22.38
C LEU A 956 44.73 50.17 23.14
N ALA A 957 44.58 50.70 24.36
CA ALA A 957 43.36 50.58 25.16
C ALA A 957 42.19 51.32 24.50
N ILE A 958 42.42 52.52 23.97
CA ILE A 958 41.42 53.33 23.22
C ILE A 958 41.04 52.62 21.92
N ASN A 959 41.99 52.05 21.16
CA ASN A 959 41.67 51.31 19.94
C ASN A 959 40.95 49.99 20.24
N LYS A 960 41.33 49.26 21.30
CA LYS A 960 40.61 48.07 21.77
C LYS A 960 39.20 48.43 22.27
N TRP A 961 39.05 49.56 22.95
CA TRP A 961 37.76 50.10 23.40
C TRP A 961 36.88 50.56 22.23
N ARG A 962 37.44 51.28 21.25
CA ARG A 962 36.75 51.68 20.00
C ARG A 962 36.34 50.46 19.17
N GLY A 963 37.17 49.42 19.11
CA GLY A 963 36.84 48.14 18.48
C GLY A 963 35.66 47.44 19.17
N ARG A 964 35.66 47.38 20.51
CA ARG A 964 34.53 46.86 21.30
C ARG A 964 33.25 47.70 21.14
N ARG A 965 33.36 49.02 21.01
CA ARG A 965 32.22 49.94 20.82
C ARG A 965 31.60 49.82 19.42
N LYS A 966 32.43 49.61 18.37
CA LYS A 966 31.94 49.28 17.02
C LYS A 966 31.25 47.91 16.96
N LYS A 967 31.71 46.94 17.75
CA LYS A 967 31.06 45.61 17.90
C LYS A 967 29.81 45.57 18.80
N ARG A 968 29.53 46.63 19.58
CA ARG A 968 28.28 46.80 20.35
C ARG A 968 27.24 47.67 19.63
N ARG A 969 27.63 48.32 18.53
CA ARG A 969 26.76 49.16 17.68
C ARG A 969 26.36 48.49 16.37
N LYS A 970 27.06 47.42 15.99
CA LYS A 970 26.55 46.35 15.13
C LYS A 970 26.05 45.26 16.06
#